data_AF-A0A0W0SU49-F1
#
_entry.id   AF-A0A0W0SU49-F1
#
_cell.length_a   1.000
_cell.length_b   1.000
_cell.length_c   1.000
_cell.angle_alpha   90.00
_cell.angle_beta   90.00
_cell.angle_gamma   90.00
#
_symmetry.space_group_name_H-M   'P 1'
#
loop_
_entity.id
_entity.type
_entity.pdbx_description
1 polymer ?
#
loop_
_entity_poly.entity_id
_entity_poly.type
_entity_poly.pdbx_seq_one_letter_code
_entity_poly.pdbx_strand_id
1 'polypeptide(L)'
;MSVNTNEKIIILDTTLRDGEQAPGATMMVSQKIEIAEALDSMGVDIIEAGFAAASSGDFACIKQISRVVKNARVSSLARAKIPDIEAAGMAVKSAVNPRIHTFISTSDLHLKYQFRMTQEDALAAVESSVKSARNFCDDVEWSAMDATRSNIDFLAKAVEMAINAGANTINIPDTVGYTTPDEYSDLIKALKNKVANIDKVILSVHCHNDLGLAVANSMAAIRAGARQIECTINGIGERAGNAALEEIVMTIKTRQDKFPFTMNINPTHIATVSQMVSKASGFTVQKNKAIVGANAFAHESGIHQDGMLKCRETYEIMTPESVGFSQSKLSMGKHSGRAAFRNKLSALQMDVREDNFDELFNKFKKLGDSQKEVTDAEIIALAEGKKTTIQQEKGAIWIDGQFVPWSDAHVPILTHALHYASAVFEGARAYNGKVFKLHEHNERLHASAKTLGFTIPYSIAELNSVTEELLCRNHLQDAYIRPIAWCGEETMSVASHSCTIHVAIAAWSWKSYFSDERSMQTGLKLMWADWIRPSPSTAPVTAKAAGLYMIGSLSKNKAEQAGFHDALMLDYRGFVAECTGANFFMVKNGVIHTPIADCFLNGITRQTVIAIAKSHHIPIIERHIYPHEVTEADEVFITGSAVEIAPISQIGEHSFKVGEITQRITQAYSNLVRGHDYD
;
A
#
# COMPACT_ATOMS: atom_id res chain seq x y z
N MET A 1 -44.30 5.84 -26.77
CA MET A 1 -43.41 5.53 -27.90
C MET A 1 -42.59 4.31 -27.51
N SER A 2 -42.61 3.23 -28.30
CA SER A 2 -41.77 2.07 -28.06
C SER A 2 -40.30 2.47 -28.21
N VAL A 3 -39.52 2.37 -27.14
CA VAL A 3 -38.07 2.58 -27.19
C VAL A 3 -37.47 1.52 -28.11
N ASN A 4 -36.77 1.94 -29.15
CA ASN A 4 -36.13 1.03 -30.09
C ASN A 4 -34.98 0.31 -29.36
N THR A 5 -35.07 -1.01 -29.20
CA THR A 5 -34.28 -1.82 -28.24
C THR A 5 -32.83 -2.09 -28.68
N ASN A 6 -32.31 -1.33 -29.66
CA ASN A 6 -30.99 -1.53 -30.27
C ASN A 6 -30.19 -0.22 -30.43
N GLU A 7 -30.62 0.89 -29.81
CA GLU A 7 -29.86 2.13 -29.89
C GLU A 7 -28.60 2.08 -29.00
N LYS A 8 -27.49 2.60 -29.52
CA LYS A 8 -26.20 2.61 -28.83
C LYS A 8 -26.00 3.89 -28.03
N ILE A 9 -25.49 3.77 -26.80
CA ILE A 9 -24.95 4.89 -26.03
C ILE A 9 -23.44 4.97 -26.29
N ILE A 10 -22.99 6.16 -26.67
CA ILE A 10 -21.57 6.48 -26.89
C ILE A 10 -20.99 6.96 -25.56
N ILE A 11 -19.87 6.36 -25.15
CA ILE A 11 -19.15 6.76 -23.94
C ILE A 11 -17.91 7.57 -24.33
N LEU A 12 -17.89 8.83 -23.89
CA LEU A 12 -16.70 9.68 -23.93
C LEU A 12 -16.08 9.69 -22.53
N ASP A 13 -14.85 9.20 -22.42
CA ASP A 13 -14.05 9.32 -21.20
C ASP A 13 -13.21 10.60 -21.26
N THR A 14 -13.34 11.46 -20.25
CA THR A 14 -12.53 12.67 -20.08
C THR A 14 -11.65 12.60 -18.82
N THR A 15 -11.26 11.39 -18.41
CA THR A 15 -10.38 11.18 -17.25
C THR A 15 -9.03 11.87 -17.45
N LEU A 16 -8.49 11.81 -18.67
CA LEU A 16 -7.19 12.38 -19.04
C LEU A 16 -7.20 13.89 -19.29
N ARG A 17 -8.36 14.55 -19.21
CA ARG A 17 -8.51 16.00 -19.35
C ARG A 17 -9.23 16.59 -18.16
N ASP A 18 -10.53 16.38 -18.03
CA ASP A 18 -11.32 16.96 -16.95
C ASP A 18 -10.99 16.30 -15.61
N GLY A 19 -10.75 14.99 -15.61
CA GLY A 19 -10.32 14.25 -14.42
C GLY A 19 -9.02 14.78 -13.83
N GLU A 20 -8.04 15.08 -14.69
CA GLU A 20 -6.73 15.62 -14.30
C GLU A 20 -6.80 17.05 -13.74
N GLN A 21 -7.85 17.82 -14.05
CA GLN A 21 -8.03 19.19 -13.55
C GLN A 21 -8.37 19.26 -12.06
N ALA A 22 -8.67 18.13 -11.41
CA ALA A 22 -8.84 18.09 -9.97
C ALA A 22 -7.53 18.48 -9.26
N PRO A 23 -7.56 19.39 -8.27
CA PRO A 23 -6.35 19.79 -7.54
C PRO A 23 -5.62 18.59 -6.93
N GLY A 24 -4.37 18.36 -7.35
CA GLY A 24 -3.55 17.23 -6.89
C GLY A 24 -3.67 15.95 -7.72
N ALA A 25 -4.49 15.93 -8.77
CA ALA A 25 -4.69 14.77 -9.65
C ALA A 25 -3.80 14.75 -10.91
N THR A 26 -2.75 15.59 -10.96
CA THR A 26 -1.86 15.71 -12.12
C THR A 26 -1.18 14.38 -12.46
N MET A 27 -1.28 13.96 -13.72
CA MET A 27 -0.73 12.69 -14.19
C MET A 27 0.53 12.91 -15.04
N MET A 28 1.48 11.99 -14.95
CA MET A 28 2.62 11.97 -15.86
C MET A 28 2.20 11.51 -17.26
N VAL A 29 2.90 11.98 -18.30
CA VAL A 29 2.63 11.59 -19.69
C VAL A 29 2.61 10.07 -19.90
N SER A 30 3.54 9.34 -19.28
CA SER A 30 3.57 7.87 -19.34
C SER A 30 2.32 7.23 -18.75
N GLN A 31 1.84 7.73 -17.61
CA GLN A 31 0.61 7.24 -16.97
C GLN A 31 -0.61 7.53 -17.84
N LYS A 32 -0.69 8.72 -18.45
CA LYS A 32 -1.79 9.08 -19.37
C LYS A 32 -1.84 8.15 -20.59
N ILE A 33 -0.68 7.75 -21.13
CA ILE A 33 -0.59 6.78 -22.24
C ILE A 33 -1.09 5.41 -21.82
N GLU A 34 -0.61 4.88 -20.69
CA GLU A 34 -1.05 3.57 -20.17
C GLU A 34 -2.55 3.54 -19.91
N ILE A 35 -3.11 4.61 -19.32
CA ILE A 35 -4.55 4.75 -19.09
C ILE A 35 -5.31 4.83 -20.42
N ALA A 36 -4.82 5.58 -21.41
CA ALA A 36 -5.45 5.67 -22.73
C ALA A 36 -5.52 4.31 -23.45
N GLU A 37 -4.44 3.51 -23.41
CA GLU A 37 -4.42 2.15 -23.97
C GLU A 37 -5.39 1.22 -23.24
N ALA A 38 -5.51 1.36 -21.91
CA ALA A 38 -6.45 0.59 -21.11
C ALA A 38 -7.91 0.96 -21.40
N LEU A 39 -8.21 2.26 -21.57
CA LEU A 39 -9.53 2.76 -21.99
C LEU A 39 -9.90 2.29 -23.41
N ASP A 40 -8.94 2.31 -24.34
CA ASP A 40 -9.12 1.80 -25.71
C ASP A 40 -9.42 0.29 -25.70
N SER A 41 -8.67 -0.47 -24.90
CA SER A 41 -8.87 -1.92 -24.72
C SER A 41 -10.20 -2.24 -24.02
N MET A 42 -10.65 -1.37 -23.11
CA MET A 42 -11.95 -1.47 -22.45
C MET A 42 -13.12 -1.20 -23.41
N GLY A 43 -12.88 -0.65 -24.60
CA GLY A 43 -13.90 -0.38 -25.60
C GLY A 43 -14.58 0.98 -25.45
N VAL A 44 -13.92 1.95 -24.80
CA VAL A 44 -14.38 3.35 -24.74
C VAL A 44 -14.49 3.91 -26.16
N ASP A 45 -15.58 4.62 -26.47
CA ASP A 45 -15.82 5.10 -27.83
C ASP A 45 -14.96 6.32 -28.18
N ILE A 46 -14.78 7.23 -27.21
CA ILE A 46 -14.00 8.47 -27.35
C ILE A 46 -13.17 8.70 -26.09
N ILE A 47 -11.88 9.00 -26.25
CA ILE A 47 -10.96 9.40 -25.18
C ILE A 47 -10.59 10.87 -25.40
N GLU A 48 -11.02 11.74 -24.49
CA GLU A 48 -10.56 13.13 -24.46
C GLU A 48 -9.20 13.22 -23.76
N ALA A 49 -8.15 13.28 -24.58
CA ALA A 49 -6.77 13.06 -24.18
C ALA A 49 -6.10 14.26 -23.51
N GLY A 50 -6.74 15.44 -23.54
CA GLY A 50 -6.22 16.65 -22.91
C GLY A 50 -6.69 17.94 -23.58
N PHE A 51 -6.00 19.03 -23.25
CA PHE A 51 -6.22 20.34 -23.83
C PHE A 51 -4.92 20.85 -24.49
N ALA A 52 -4.79 20.65 -25.81
CA ALA A 52 -3.55 20.89 -26.55
C ALA A 52 -2.98 22.32 -26.42
N ALA A 53 -3.83 23.33 -26.22
CA ALA A 53 -3.42 24.72 -26.09
C ALA A 53 -3.08 25.14 -24.65
N ALA A 54 -3.28 24.25 -23.66
CA ALA A 54 -2.97 24.55 -22.26
C ALA A 54 -1.46 24.55 -22.01
N SER A 55 -0.72 23.60 -22.58
CA SER A 55 0.72 23.48 -22.42
C SER A 55 1.38 22.70 -23.56
N SER A 56 2.69 22.87 -23.74
CA SER A 56 3.47 22.04 -24.67
C SER A 56 3.50 20.56 -24.24
N GLY A 57 3.38 20.29 -22.94
CA GLY A 57 3.24 18.95 -22.38
C GLY A 57 1.95 18.27 -22.82
N ASP A 58 0.82 18.96 -22.73
CA ASP A 58 -0.48 18.45 -23.18
C ASP A 58 -0.51 18.20 -24.68
N PHE A 59 0.02 19.14 -25.47
CA PHE A 59 0.16 18.97 -26.91
C PHE A 59 0.95 17.70 -27.26
N ALA A 60 2.10 17.50 -26.61
CA ALA A 60 2.94 16.33 -26.83
C ALA A 60 2.25 15.03 -26.36
N CYS A 61 1.54 15.08 -25.23
CA CYS A 61 0.81 13.95 -24.67
C CYS A 61 -0.31 13.48 -25.61
N ILE A 62 -1.18 14.40 -26.07
CA ILE A 62 -2.26 14.08 -27.01
C ILE A 62 -1.69 13.48 -28.31
N LYS A 63 -0.58 14.02 -28.81
CA LYS A 63 0.09 13.50 -30.01
C LYS A 63 0.63 12.08 -29.81
N GLN A 64 1.11 11.74 -28.61
CA GLN A 64 1.55 10.39 -28.28
C GLN A 64 0.36 9.43 -28.11
N ILE A 65 -0.68 9.83 -27.39
CA ILE A 65 -1.92 9.07 -27.23
C ILE A 65 -2.55 8.75 -28.59
N SER A 66 -2.58 9.76 -29.48
CA SER A 66 -3.07 9.62 -30.86
C SER A 66 -2.36 8.52 -31.66
N ARG A 67 -1.11 8.18 -31.33
CA ARG A 67 -0.35 7.13 -32.05
C ARG A 67 -0.62 5.73 -31.49
N VAL A 68 -0.92 5.62 -30.20
CA VAL A 68 -1.09 4.32 -29.53
C VAL A 68 -2.53 3.82 -29.57
N VAL A 69 -3.52 4.71 -29.41
CA VAL A 69 -4.94 4.37 -29.47
C VAL A 69 -5.32 3.90 -30.87
N LYS A 70 -5.99 2.75 -30.96
CA LYS A 70 -6.31 2.09 -32.23
C LYS A 70 -7.80 2.10 -32.56
N ASN A 71 -8.68 1.99 -31.56
CA ASN A 71 -10.11 1.80 -31.79
C ASN A 71 -10.91 3.05 -31.44
N ALA A 72 -10.67 3.64 -30.27
CA ALA A 72 -11.36 4.83 -29.79
C ALA A 72 -11.04 6.06 -30.64
N ARG A 73 -11.97 7.02 -30.65
CA ARG A 73 -11.68 8.36 -31.15
C ARG A 73 -10.81 9.09 -30.14
N VAL A 74 -9.83 9.85 -30.62
CA VAL A 74 -9.00 10.69 -29.75
C VAL A 74 -9.42 12.14 -29.91
N SER A 75 -9.89 12.74 -28.81
CA SER A 75 -10.36 14.12 -28.76
C SER A 75 -9.35 15.03 -28.06
N SER A 76 -9.21 16.26 -28.56
CA SER A 76 -8.57 17.36 -27.85
C SER A 76 -9.60 18.47 -27.61
N LEU A 77 -9.67 18.96 -26.37
CA LEU A 77 -10.41 20.18 -26.06
C LEU A 77 -9.71 21.40 -26.69
N ALA A 78 -10.49 22.41 -27.07
CA ALA A 78 -10.00 23.69 -27.56
C ALA A 78 -10.97 24.83 -27.19
N ARG A 79 -10.47 25.96 -26.70
CA ARG A 79 -11.29 27.18 -26.60
C ARG A 79 -11.72 27.61 -28.00
N ALA A 80 -12.82 28.36 -28.11
CA ALA A 80 -13.29 28.97 -29.36
C ALA A 80 -12.36 30.11 -29.85
N LYS A 81 -11.09 29.80 -30.11
CA LYS A 81 -10.04 30.68 -30.64
C LYS A 81 -9.25 29.92 -31.70
N ILE A 82 -9.00 30.56 -32.85
CA ILE A 82 -8.34 29.90 -33.98
C ILE A 82 -7.00 29.23 -33.60
N PRO A 83 -6.07 29.88 -32.86
CA PRO A 83 -4.81 29.24 -32.48
C PRO A 83 -4.99 27.97 -31.62
N ASP A 84 -6.01 27.95 -30.76
CA ASP A 84 -6.32 26.79 -29.92
C ASP A 84 -6.87 25.62 -30.76
N ILE A 85 -7.72 25.93 -31.74
CA ILE A 85 -8.26 24.95 -32.70
C ILE A 85 -7.15 24.36 -33.56
N GLU A 86 -6.24 25.20 -34.06
CA GLU A 86 -5.07 24.75 -34.81
C GLU A 86 -4.17 23.83 -33.98
N ALA A 87 -3.92 24.18 -32.71
CA ALA A 87 -3.17 23.34 -31.78
C ALA A 87 -3.84 21.98 -31.56
N ALA A 88 -5.16 21.97 -31.33
CA ALA A 88 -5.92 20.72 -31.18
C ALA A 88 -5.86 19.86 -32.43
N GLY A 89 -6.12 20.44 -33.61
CA GLY A 89 -6.05 19.74 -34.89
C GLY A 89 -4.67 19.16 -35.21
N MET A 90 -3.60 19.90 -34.89
CA MET A 90 -2.23 19.39 -35.02
C MET A 90 -1.91 18.25 -34.04
N ALA A 91 -2.44 18.31 -32.81
CA ALA A 91 -2.20 17.30 -31.78
C ALA A 91 -2.88 15.97 -32.11
N VAL A 92 -4.14 15.99 -32.57
CA VAL A 92 -4.90 14.77 -32.90
C VAL A 92 -4.61 14.22 -34.30
N LYS A 93 -3.81 14.91 -35.12
CA LYS A 93 -3.54 14.55 -36.53
C LYS A 93 -3.09 13.09 -36.75
N SER A 94 -2.42 12.49 -35.77
CA SER A 94 -1.92 11.10 -35.88
C SER A 94 -2.94 10.04 -35.43
N ALA A 95 -4.12 10.44 -34.93
CA ALA A 95 -5.15 9.53 -34.47
C ALA A 95 -5.81 8.83 -35.64
N VAL A 96 -6.17 7.56 -35.44
CA VAL A 96 -6.96 6.80 -36.44
C VAL A 96 -8.30 7.48 -36.68
N ASN A 97 -8.95 7.94 -35.60
CA ASN A 97 -10.20 8.70 -35.64
C ASN A 97 -10.05 9.97 -34.79
N PRO A 98 -9.65 11.11 -35.37
CA PRO A 98 -9.49 12.37 -34.64
C PRO A 98 -10.84 13.05 -34.37
N ARG A 99 -10.97 13.68 -33.20
CA ARG A 99 -12.06 14.60 -32.85
C ARG A 99 -11.50 15.91 -32.31
N ILE A 100 -12.14 17.02 -32.63
CA ILE A 100 -11.90 18.30 -31.96
C ILE A 100 -13.15 18.66 -31.16
N HIS A 101 -12.98 18.90 -29.87
CA HIS A 101 -14.03 19.37 -28.99
C HIS A 101 -13.80 20.85 -28.69
N THR A 102 -14.70 21.72 -29.13
CA THR A 102 -14.63 23.15 -28.81
C THR A 102 -15.83 23.63 -28.01
N PHE A 103 -15.68 24.75 -27.32
CA PHE A 103 -16.70 25.24 -26.40
C PHE A 103 -16.70 26.76 -26.28
N ILE A 104 -17.87 27.29 -25.94
CA ILE A 104 -18.04 28.65 -25.43
C ILE A 104 -19.17 28.63 -24.41
N SER A 105 -19.15 29.58 -23.46
CA SER A 105 -20.25 29.65 -22.49
C SER A 105 -21.47 30.35 -23.06
N THR A 106 -22.65 29.86 -22.68
CA THR A 106 -23.95 30.38 -23.15
C THR A 106 -24.79 31.05 -22.07
N SER A 107 -24.32 31.08 -20.81
CA SER A 107 -25.05 31.74 -19.73
C SER A 107 -24.74 33.23 -19.69
N ASP A 108 -25.75 34.03 -19.35
CA ASP A 108 -25.59 35.49 -19.24
C ASP A 108 -24.51 35.86 -18.21
N LEU A 109 -24.37 35.05 -17.15
CA LEU A 109 -23.38 35.25 -16.11
C LEU A 109 -21.95 35.12 -16.67
N HIS A 110 -21.66 34.02 -17.36
CA HIS A 110 -20.34 33.80 -17.92
C HIS A 110 -20.04 34.74 -19.09
N LEU A 111 -21.00 34.99 -19.98
CA LEU A 111 -20.84 35.95 -21.08
C LEU A 111 -20.48 37.35 -20.56
N LYS A 112 -21.19 37.82 -19.53
CA LYS A 112 -20.96 39.16 -18.96
C LYS A 112 -19.68 39.25 -18.15
N TYR A 113 -19.43 38.31 -17.24
CA TYR A 113 -18.38 38.46 -16.22
C TYR A 113 -17.08 37.73 -16.55
N GLN A 114 -17.14 36.56 -17.21
CA GLN A 114 -15.96 35.76 -17.54
C GLN A 114 -15.40 36.10 -18.92
N PHE A 115 -16.26 36.08 -19.95
CA PHE A 115 -15.85 36.30 -21.34
C PHE A 115 -15.89 37.77 -21.75
N ARG A 116 -16.74 38.58 -21.11
CA ARG A 116 -17.00 39.98 -21.47
C ARG A 116 -17.39 40.13 -22.95
N MET A 117 -18.31 39.28 -23.39
CA MET A 117 -18.79 39.18 -24.78
C MET A 117 -20.30 39.38 -24.84
N THR A 118 -20.79 39.90 -25.97
CA THR A 118 -22.22 39.92 -26.27
C THR A 118 -22.70 38.54 -26.75
N GLN A 119 -24.02 38.34 -26.81
CA GLN A 119 -24.60 37.12 -27.37
C GLN A 119 -24.24 36.97 -28.86
N GLU A 120 -24.18 38.07 -29.62
CA GLU A 120 -23.77 38.11 -31.02
C GLU A 120 -22.30 37.72 -31.19
N ASP A 121 -21.40 38.26 -30.35
CA ASP A 121 -19.97 37.89 -30.37
C ASP A 121 -19.79 36.41 -30.07
N ALA A 122 -20.57 35.87 -29.14
CA ALA A 122 -20.54 34.45 -28.81
C ALA A 122 -20.97 33.58 -29.99
N LEU A 123 -22.08 33.92 -30.67
CA LEU A 123 -22.54 33.19 -31.86
C LEU A 123 -21.51 33.24 -33.00
N ALA A 124 -20.87 34.39 -33.23
CA ALA A 124 -19.80 34.51 -34.21
C ALA A 124 -18.57 33.64 -33.86
N ALA A 125 -18.23 33.56 -32.58
CA ALA A 125 -17.16 32.67 -32.11
C ALA A 125 -17.51 31.18 -32.25
N VAL A 126 -18.77 30.79 -32.01
CA VAL A 126 -19.27 29.42 -32.30
C VAL A 126 -19.06 29.10 -33.77
N GLU A 127 -19.58 29.94 -34.66
CA GLU A 127 -19.50 29.70 -36.11
C GLU A 127 -18.05 29.57 -36.58
N SER A 128 -17.20 30.52 -36.18
CA SER A 128 -15.79 30.58 -36.57
C SER A 128 -14.98 29.38 -36.04
N SER A 129 -15.17 29.01 -34.77
CA SER A 129 -14.43 27.90 -34.16
C SER A 129 -14.81 26.55 -34.74
N VAL A 130 -16.11 26.28 -34.92
CA VAL A 130 -16.59 25.03 -35.51
C VAL A 130 -16.15 24.90 -36.97
N LYS A 131 -16.30 25.97 -37.78
CA LYS A 131 -15.83 25.96 -39.17
C LYS A 131 -14.32 25.75 -39.27
N SER A 132 -13.55 26.34 -38.36
CA SER A 132 -12.10 26.14 -38.31
C SER A 132 -11.75 24.69 -37.97
N ALA A 133 -12.42 24.09 -36.98
CA ALA A 133 -12.19 22.70 -36.59
C ALA A 133 -12.48 21.71 -37.73
N ARG A 134 -13.49 21.98 -38.55
CA ARG A 134 -13.83 21.19 -39.75
C ARG A 134 -12.73 21.13 -40.80
N ASN A 135 -11.78 22.07 -40.79
CA ASN A 135 -10.63 22.02 -41.69
C ASN A 135 -9.57 20.97 -41.25
N PHE A 136 -9.65 20.48 -40.02
CA PHE A 136 -8.68 19.53 -39.44
C PHE A 136 -9.24 18.12 -39.29
N CYS A 137 -10.52 17.97 -38.98
CA CYS A 137 -11.18 16.65 -38.88
C CYS A 137 -12.68 16.73 -39.16
N ASP A 138 -13.26 15.59 -39.53
CA ASP A 138 -14.69 15.48 -39.84
C ASP A 138 -15.58 15.35 -38.61
N ASP A 139 -15.02 15.01 -37.45
CA ASP A 139 -15.78 14.83 -36.20
C ASP A 139 -15.52 16.01 -35.27
N VAL A 140 -16.48 16.93 -35.21
CA VAL A 140 -16.41 18.11 -34.37
C VAL A 140 -17.52 18.08 -33.33
N GLU A 141 -17.11 18.22 -32.07
CA GLU A 141 -18.01 18.36 -30.93
C GLU A 141 -18.01 19.81 -30.44
N TRP A 142 -19.20 20.34 -30.17
CA TRP A 142 -19.36 21.68 -29.62
C TRP A 142 -20.13 21.65 -28.30
N SER A 143 -19.57 22.29 -27.27
CA SER A 143 -20.17 22.42 -25.93
C SER A 143 -20.72 23.82 -25.67
N ALA A 144 -21.96 23.87 -25.20
CA ALA A 144 -22.57 25.06 -24.59
C ALA A 144 -22.22 25.11 -23.09
N MET A 145 -21.03 25.60 -22.73
CA MET A 145 -20.61 25.65 -21.33
C MET A 145 -21.60 26.45 -20.48
N ASP A 146 -21.99 25.91 -19.33
CA ASP A 146 -23.00 26.47 -18.43
C ASP A 146 -24.44 26.49 -19.01
N ALA A 147 -24.75 25.50 -19.86
CA ALA A 147 -26.05 25.37 -20.53
C ALA A 147 -27.24 25.35 -19.55
N THR A 148 -27.09 24.70 -18.39
CA THR A 148 -28.17 24.55 -17.40
C THR A 148 -28.64 25.87 -16.77
N ARG A 149 -27.81 26.92 -16.84
CA ARG A 149 -28.14 28.29 -16.37
C ARG A 149 -28.36 29.28 -17.52
N SER A 150 -28.36 28.80 -18.76
CA SER A 150 -28.51 29.63 -19.95
C SER A 150 -29.97 29.94 -20.23
N ASN A 151 -30.24 31.11 -20.82
CA ASN A 151 -31.56 31.38 -21.39
C ASN A 151 -31.82 30.38 -22.53
N ILE A 152 -32.96 29.67 -22.47
CA ILE A 152 -33.25 28.57 -23.38
C ILE A 152 -33.32 29.00 -24.86
N ASP A 153 -33.79 30.22 -25.16
CA ASP A 153 -33.90 30.70 -26.53
C ASP A 153 -32.54 31.06 -27.11
N PHE A 154 -31.66 31.65 -26.29
CA PHE A 154 -30.28 31.91 -26.71
C PHE A 154 -29.48 30.60 -26.85
N LEU A 155 -29.65 29.66 -25.92
CA LEU A 155 -29.03 28.34 -26.00
C LEU A 155 -29.45 27.61 -27.28
N ALA A 156 -30.74 27.61 -27.62
CA ALA A 156 -31.23 27.01 -28.86
C ALA A 156 -30.60 27.64 -30.12
N LYS A 157 -30.45 28.97 -30.15
CA LYS A 157 -29.76 29.69 -31.25
C LYS A 157 -28.29 29.30 -31.36
N ALA A 158 -27.58 29.19 -30.24
CA ALA A 158 -26.18 28.81 -30.22
C ALA A 158 -25.97 27.35 -30.69
N VAL A 159 -26.85 26.44 -30.27
CA VAL A 159 -26.89 25.05 -30.74
C VAL A 159 -27.15 25.01 -32.25
N GLU A 160 -28.18 25.70 -32.74
CA GLU A 160 -28.50 25.75 -34.17
C GLU A 160 -27.32 26.30 -35.00
N MET A 161 -26.66 27.34 -34.50
CA MET A 161 -25.45 27.90 -35.12
C MET A 161 -24.31 26.88 -35.20
N ALA A 162 -24.04 26.16 -34.10
CA ALA A 162 -23.00 25.12 -34.08
C ALA A 162 -23.28 24.00 -35.08
N ILE A 163 -24.53 23.54 -35.15
CA ILE A 163 -24.96 22.50 -36.11
C ILE A 163 -24.76 23.02 -37.55
N ASN A 164 -25.22 24.23 -37.85
CA ASN A 164 -25.08 24.83 -39.18
C ASN A 164 -23.62 25.08 -39.58
N ALA A 165 -22.75 25.36 -38.61
CA ALA A 165 -21.32 25.52 -38.82
C ALA A 165 -20.58 24.20 -39.06
N GLY A 166 -21.21 23.05 -38.77
CA GLY A 166 -20.70 21.72 -39.08
C GLY A 166 -20.41 20.81 -37.89
N ALA A 167 -20.87 21.15 -36.68
CA ALA A 167 -20.74 20.28 -35.52
C ALA A 167 -21.56 18.99 -35.71
N ASN A 168 -20.98 17.84 -35.35
CA ASN A 168 -21.60 16.52 -35.44
C ASN A 168 -22.20 16.08 -34.11
N THR A 169 -21.63 16.61 -33.02
CA THR A 169 -22.04 16.34 -31.64
C THR A 169 -22.24 17.67 -30.92
N ILE A 170 -23.35 17.80 -30.21
CA ILE A 170 -23.67 18.95 -29.37
C ILE A 170 -23.71 18.48 -27.93
N ASN A 171 -22.80 19.00 -27.11
CA ASN A 171 -22.75 18.72 -25.69
C ASN A 171 -23.46 19.80 -24.87
N ILE A 172 -24.33 19.37 -23.96
CA ILE A 172 -25.12 20.21 -23.07
C ILE A 172 -24.67 19.97 -21.63
N PRO A 173 -23.61 20.61 -21.14
CA PRO A 173 -23.05 20.34 -19.82
C PRO A 173 -23.90 20.90 -18.67
N ASP A 174 -24.03 20.12 -17.58
CA ASP A 174 -24.35 20.64 -16.25
C ASP A 174 -23.04 21.03 -15.54
N THR A 175 -22.46 22.15 -15.97
CA THR A 175 -21.12 22.60 -15.60
C THR A 175 -20.93 22.75 -14.08
N VAL A 176 -21.98 23.12 -13.35
CA VAL A 176 -21.95 23.30 -11.90
C VAL A 176 -22.48 22.07 -11.16
N GLY A 177 -23.14 21.11 -11.82
CA GLY A 177 -23.62 19.89 -11.16
C GLY A 177 -24.74 20.12 -10.14
N TYR A 178 -25.59 21.13 -10.38
CA TYR A 178 -26.62 21.56 -9.42
C TYR A 178 -28.05 21.24 -9.87
N THR A 179 -28.24 20.74 -11.10
CA THR A 179 -29.58 20.43 -11.61
C THR A 179 -30.13 19.13 -11.06
N THR A 180 -31.46 19.01 -11.05
CA THR A 180 -32.13 17.75 -10.76
C THR A 180 -32.42 16.93 -12.03
N PRO A 181 -32.64 15.61 -11.92
CA PRO A 181 -32.85 14.76 -13.09
C PRO A 181 -34.04 15.19 -13.98
N ASP A 182 -35.12 15.67 -13.38
CA ASP A 182 -36.31 16.12 -14.11
C ASP A 182 -36.05 17.43 -14.87
N GLU A 183 -35.44 18.42 -14.21
CA GLU A 183 -35.04 19.70 -14.85
C GLU A 183 -34.09 19.46 -16.02
N TYR A 184 -33.11 18.58 -15.84
CA TYR A 184 -32.13 18.28 -16.87
C TYR A 184 -32.76 17.51 -18.05
N SER A 185 -33.65 16.55 -17.78
CA SER A 185 -34.45 15.89 -18.82
C SER A 185 -35.31 16.89 -19.61
N ASP A 186 -35.93 17.85 -18.92
CA ASP A 186 -36.79 18.85 -19.55
C ASP A 186 -36.00 19.84 -20.40
N LEU A 187 -34.78 20.21 -19.98
CA LEU A 187 -33.84 20.97 -20.80
C LEU A 187 -33.52 20.24 -22.12
N ILE A 188 -33.16 18.96 -22.07
CA ILE A 188 -32.86 18.17 -23.27
C ILE A 188 -34.08 18.08 -24.19
N LYS A 189 -35.28 17.83 -23.66
CA LYS A 189 -36.52 17.83 -24.45
C LYS A 189 -36.82 19.20 -25.06
N ALA A 190 -36.60 20.28 -24.30
CA ALA A 190 -36.84 21.64 -24.75
C ALA A 190 -35.94 21.98 -25.95
N LEU A 191 -34.65 21.62 -25.90
CA LEU A 191 -33.74 21.79 -27.04
C LEU A 191 -34.18 20.97 -28.25
N LYS A 192 -34.55 19.69 -28.05
CA LYS A 192 -35.08 18.84 -29.13
C LYS A 192 -36.31 19.41 -29.81
N ASN A 193 -37.14 20.16 -29.09
CA ASN A 193 -38.33 20.79 -29.64
C ASN A 193 -38.04 22.15 -30.30
N LYS A 194 -37.07 22.91 -29.79
CA LYS A 194 -36.78 24.28 -30.24
C LYS A 194 -35.79 24.37 -31.39
N VAL A 195 -34.88 23.41 -31.52
CA VAL A 195 -33.81 23.43 -32.53
C VAL A 195 -34.21 22.55 -33.72
N ALA A 196 -34.43 23.16 -34.87
CA ALA A 196 -35.07 22.49 -36.02
C ALA A 196 -34.22 21.37 -36.65
N ASN A 197 -32.89 21.44 -36.55
CA ASN A 197 -31.93 20.52 -37.16
C ASN A 197 -31.21 19.62 -36.15
N ILE A 198 -31.72 19.55 -34.92
CA ILE A 198 -31.11 18.79 -33.81
C ILE A 198 -31.10 17.28 -34.00
N ASP A 199 -31.98 16.77 -34.87
CA ASP A 199 -32.05 15.37 -35.27
C ASP A 199 -30.86 14.93 -36.15
N LYS A 200 -30.09 15.89 -36.68
CA LYS A 200 -28.90 15.62 -37.51
C LYS A 200 -27.61 15.41 -36.72
N VAL A 201 -27.65 15.60 -35.40
CA VAL A 201 -26.48 15.55 -34.52
C VAL A 201 -26.69 14.60 -33.36
N ILE A 202 -25.58 14.17 -32.75
CA ILE A 202 -25.62 13.43 -31.50
C ILE A 202 -25.71 14.44 -30.36
N LEU A 203 -26.68 14.26 -29.47
CA LEU A 203 -26.73 14.99 -28.21
C LEU A 203 -25.86 14.28 -27.18
N SER A 204 -24.82 14.98 -26.73
CA SER A 204 -23.91 14.64 -25.64
C SER A 204 -24.32 15.37 -24.36
N VAL A 205 -24.02 14.76 -23.22
CA VAL A 205 -24.21 15.36 -21.90
C VAL A 205 -22.99 15.15 -21.03
N HIS A 206 -22.65 16.18 -20.26
CA HIS A 206 -21.51 16.21 -19.34
C HIS A 206 -21.98 16.75 -17.99
N CYS A 207 -22.13 15.89 -17.00
CA CYS A 207 -22.69 16.27 -15.70
C CYS A 207 -21.61 16.29 -14.63
N HIS A 208 -21.43 17.44 -13.96
CA HIS A 208 -20.65 17.52 -12.73
C HIS A 208 -21.47 17.10 -11.51
N ASN A 209 -20.79 16.84 -10.39
CA ASN A 209 -21.34 16.11 -9.25
C ASN A 209 -21.48 16.92 -7.95
N ASP A 210 -21.57 18.25 -8.01
CA ASP A 210 -21.59 19.12 -6.84
C ASP A 210 -22.74 18.81 -5.85
N LEU A 211 -23.90 18.33 -6.33
CA LEU A 211 -25.00 17.82 -5.49
C LEU A 211 -25.10 16.29 -5.39
N GLY A 212 -24.13 15.55 -5.93
CA GLY A 212 -24.15 14.08 -5.93
C GLY A 212 -25.13 13.46 -6.93
N LEU A 213 -25.59 14.22 -7.93
CA LEU A 213 -26.63 13.80 -8.88
C LEU A 213 -26.11 13.57 -10.31
N ALA A 214 -24.80 13.62 -10.56
CA ALA A 214 -24.23 13.58 -11.91
C ALA A 214 -24.70 12.37 -12.72
N VAL A 215 -24.55 11.17 -12.17
CA VAL A 215 -24.98 9.92 -12.83
C VAL A 215 -26.49 9.90 -13.06
N ALA A 216 -27.28 10.34 -12.08
CA ALA A 216 -28.74 10.39 -12.20
C ALA A 216 -29.18 11.34 -13.33
N ASN A 217 -28.54 12.51 -13.45
CA ASN A 217 -28.78 13.49 -14.50
C ASN A 217 -28.39 12.93 -15.87
N SER A 218 -27.23 12.28 -16.00
CA SER A 218 -26.81 11.64 -17.25
C SER A 218 -27.82 10.55 -17.69
N MET A 219 -28.28 9.70 -16.77
CA MET A 219 -29.27 8.67 -17.09
C MET A 219 -30.65 9.25 -17.46
N ALA A 220 -31.05 10.38 -16.86
CA ALA A 220 -32.27 11.09 -17.23
C ALA A 220 -32.18 11.70 -18.63
N ALA A 221 -31.02 12.27 -18.99
CA ALA A 221 -30.78 12.79 -20.32
C ALA A 221 -30.84 11.71 -21.41
N ILE A 222 -30.31 10.51 -21.15
CA ILE A 222 -30.45 9.36 -22.08
C ILE A 222 -31.94 9.06 -22.37
N ARG A 223 -32.78 9.05 -21.34
CA ARG A 223 -34.23 8.85 -21.49
C ARG A 223 -34.89 10.00 -22.26
N ALA A 224 -34.40 11.23 -22.10
CA ALA A 224 -34.86 12.40 -22.85
C ALA A 224 -34.37 12.41 -24.32
N GLY A 225 -33.37 11.60 -24.65
CA GLY A 225 -32.91 11.37 -26.02
C GLY A 225 -31.45 11.73 -26.30
N ALA A 226 -30.63 11.99 -25.28
CA ALA A 226 -29.18 12.05 -25.44
C ALA A 226 -28.61 10.67 -25.81
N ARG A 227 -27.54 10.63 -26.59
CA ARG A 227 -26.91 9.38 -27.07
C ARG A 227 -25.39 9.33 -26.88
N GLN A 228 -24.80 10.36 -26.28
CA GLN A 228 -23.44 10.36 -25.77
C GLN A 228 -23.44 10.83 -24.30
N ILE A 229 -22.57 10.25 -23.48
CA ILE A 229 -22.30 10.72 -22.11
C ILE A 229 -20.79 10.93 -21.96
N GLU A 230 -20.42 12.09 -21.44
CA GLU A 230 -19.08 12.42 -20.99
C GLU A 230 -18.95 12.10 -19.50
N CYS A 231 -17.94 11.31 -19.15
CA CYS A 231 -17.75 10.78 -17.80
C CYS A 231 -16.26 10.54 -17.51
N THR A 232 -15.96 10.19 -16.26
CA THR A 232 -14.59 9.84 -15.85
C THR A 232 -14.57 8.59 -15.01
N ILE A 233 -13.46 7.86 -15.08
CA ILE A 233 -13.17 6.75 -14.19
C ILE A 233 -13.09 7.27 -12.75
N ASN A 234 -13.73 6.56 -11.83
CA ASN A 234 -13.85 6.92 -10.43
C ASN A 234 -14.65 8.21 -10.16
N GLY A 235 -15.22 8.85 -11.20
CA GLY A 235 -15.92 10.14 -11.08
C GLY A 235 -15.00 11.30 -10.71
N ILE A 236 -13.70 11.23 -11.01
CA ILE A 236 -12.76 12.34 -10.75
C ILE A 236 -13.04 13.53 -11.67
N GLY A 237 -12.66 14.73 -11.22
CA GLY A 237 -12.80 15.97 -11.99
C GLY A 237 -12.80 17.19 -11.10
N GLU A 238 -13.11 18.36 -11.66
CA GLU A 238 -13.22 19.59 -10.88
C GLU A 238 -14.20 19.45 -9.69
N ARG A 239 -13.84 20.05 -8.56
CA ARG A 239 -14.67 20.14 -7.34
C ARG A 239 -15.11 18.76 -6.81
N ALA A 240 -16.38 18.40 -6.99
CA ALA A 240 -16.96 17.13 -6.59
C ALA A 240 -16.84 16.03 -7.67
N GLY A 241 -16.27 16.38 -8.82
CA GLY A 241 -15.99 15.47 -9.92
C GLY A 241 -17.07 15.42 -10.99
N ASN A 242 -16.96 14.41 -11.85
CA ASN A 242 -17.86 14.15 -12.98
C ASN A 242 -18.76 12.95 -12.69
N ALA A 243 -19.73 12.71 -13.58
CA ALA A 243 -20.44 11.45 -13.62
C ALA A 243 -19.44 10.28 -13.74
N ALA A 244 -19.59 9.29 -12.85
CA ALA A 244 -18.67 8.15 -12.79
C ALA A 244 -18.96 7.15 -13.92
N LEU A 245 -17.95 6.85 -14.73
CA LEU A 245 -18.05 5.95 -15.88
C LEU A 245 -18.54 4.56 -15.44
N GLU A 246 -17.93 3.99 -14.41
CA GLU A 246 -18.27 2.66 -13.92
C GLU A 246 -19.73 2.55 -13.45
N GLU A 247 -20.28 3.63 -12.89
CA GLU A 247 -21.66 3.68 -12.38
C GLU A 247 -22.66 3.78 -13.55
N ILE A 248 -22.35 4.58 -14.57
CA ILE A 248 -23.16 4.67 -15.80
C ILE A 248 -23.20 3.31 -16.52
N VAL A 249 -22.02 2.73 -16.76
CA VAL A 249 -21.84 1.46 -17.48
C VAL A 249 -22.60 0.34 -16.77
N MET A 250 -22.42 0.21 -15.45
CA MET A 250 -23.11 -0.84 -14.70
C MET A 250 -24.60 -0.56 -14.49
N THR A 251 -25.05 0.69 -14.50
CA THR A 251 -26.48 1.01 -14.52
C THR A 251 -27.14 0.51 -15.80
N ILE A 252 -26.58 0.83 -16.98
CA ILE A 252 -27.12 0.37 -18.27
C ILE A 252 -27.09 -1.16 -18.35
N LYS A 253 -25.97 -1.79 -17.98
CA LYS A 253 -25.81 -3.24 -18.07
C LYS A 253 -26.72 -4.02 -17.12
N THR A 254 -26.82 -3.57 -15.87
CA THR A 254 -27.60 -4.27 -14.83
C THR A 254 -29.10 -4.02 -15.00
N ARG A 255 -29.48 -2.86 -15.56
CA ARG A 255 -30.88 -2.44 -15.73
C ARG A 255 -31.27 -2.32 -17.20
N GLN A 256 -30.89 -3.29 -18.03
CA GLN A 256 -31.32 -3.36 -19.43
C GLN A 256 -32.85 -3.34 -19.59
N ASP A 257 -33.59 -3.79 -18.57
CA ASP A 257 -35.06 -3.67 -18.50
C ASP A 257 -35.56 -2.21 -18.52
N LYS A 258 -34.77 -1.26 -18.02
CA LYS A 258 -35.09 0.18 -17.98
C LYS A 258 -34.28 1.02 -18.95
N PHE A 259 -33.11 0.52 -19.35
CA PHE A 259 -32.19 1.17 -20.27
C PHE A 259 -31.84 0.16 -21.37
N PRO A 260 -32.75 -0.09 -22.32
CA PRO A 260 -32.58 -1.08 -23.38
C PRO A 260 -31.65 -0.55 -24.48
N PHE A 261 -30.44 -0.15 -24.09
CA PHE A 261 -29.42 0.43 -24.94
C PHE A 261 -28.14 -0.40 -24.88
N THR A 262 -27.39 -0.42 -25.97
CA THR A 262 -26.11 -1.13 -26.05
C THR A 262 -24.93 -0.17 -25.84
N MET A 263 -23.80 -0.70 -25.40
CA MET A 263 -22.53 0.02 -25.26
C MET A 263 -21.37 -0.89 -25.68
N ASN A 264 -20.25 -0.29 -26.10
CA ASN A 264 -19.04 -1.03 -26.49
C ASN A 264 -18.17 -1.45 -25.30
N ILE A 265 -18.45 -0.90 -24.12
CA ILE A 265 -17.62 -1.09 -22.92
C ILE A 265 -17.63 -2.55 -22.46
N ASN A 266 -16.43 -3.12 -22.30
CA ASN A 266 -16.21 -4.34 -21.55
C ASN A 266 -15.99 -4.02 -20.07
N PRO A 267 -17.00 -4.24 -19.20
CA PRO A 267 -16.90 -3.83 -17.79
C PRO A 267 -15.90 -4.65 -16.99
N THR A 268 -15.40 -5.79 -17.48
CA THR A 268 -14.37 -6.56 -16.77
C THR A 268 -13.03 -5.81 -16.64
N HIS A 269 -12.86 -4.69 -17.34
CA HIS A 269 -11.69 -3.82 -17.23
C HIS A 269 -11.83 -2.75 -16.14
N ILE A 270 -13.05 -2.51 -15.62
CA ILE A 270 -13.36 -1.40 -14.70
C ILE A 270 -12.43 -1.38 -13.50
N ALA A 271 -12.28 -2.50 -12.78
CA ALA A 271 -11.46 -2.57 -11.57
C ALA A 271 -9.98 -2.22 -11.86
N THR A 272 -9.43 -2.73 -12.96
CA THR A 272 -8.04 -2.46 -13.36
C THR A 272 -7.85 -0.99 -13.72
N VAL A 273 -8.71 -0.42 -14.56
CA VAL A 273 -8.60 0.98 -14.98
C VAL A 273 -8.82 1.92 -13.79
N SER A 274 -9.76 1.60 -12.90
CA SER A 274 -9.99 2.31 -11.64
C SER A 274 -8.73 2.40 -10.77
N GLN A 275 -8.00 1.28 -10.61
CA GLN A 275 -6.75 1.24 -9.86
C GLN A 275 -5.63 2.03 -10.55
N MET A 276 -5.51 1.94 -11.88
CA MET A 276 -4.54 2.71 -12.66
C MET A 276 -4.76 4.21 -12.47
N VAL A 277 -6.00 4.66 -12.58
CA VAL A 277 -6.38 6.07 -12.39
C VAL A 277 -6.14 6.51 -10.95
N SER A 278 -6.52 5.70 -9.95
CA SER A 278 -6.27 6.01 -8.53
C SER A 278 -4.77 6.15 -8.22
N LYS A 279 -3.94 5.28 -8.79
CA LYS A 279 -2.48 5.34 -8.65
C LYS A 279 -1.89 6.56 -9.37
N ALA A 280 -2.39 6.90 -10.55
CA ALA A 280 -1.89 8.01 -11.36
C ALA A 280 -2.27 9.38 -10.80
N SER A 281 -3.52 9.54 -10.33
CA SER A 281 -4.01 10.78 -9.75
C SER A 281 -3.64 10.96 -8.28
N GLY A 282 -3.24 9.90 -7.58
CA GLY A 282 -3.04 9.91 -6.13
C GLY A 282 -4.35 9.95 -5.31
N PHE A 283 -5.52 10.00 -5.96
CA PHE A 283 -6.80 9.98 -5.28
C PHE A 283 -7.18 8.55 -4.92
N THR A 284 -7.32 8.29 -3.61
CA THR A 284 -7.76 6.99 -3.12
C THR A 284 -9.26 6.80 -3.36
N VAL A 285 -9.64 5.65 -3.92
CA VAL A 285 -11.05 5.28 -4.10
C VAL A 285 -11.72 5.12 -2.73
N GLN A 286 -12.85 5.81 -2.52
CA GLN A 286 -13.62 5.67 -1.29
C GLN A 286 -14.06 4.21 -1.11
N LYS A 287 -13.92 3.67 0.11
CA LYS A 287 -14.20 2.24 0.37
C LYS A 287 -15.62 1.83 -0.03
N ASN A 288 -16.60 2.71 0.17
CA ASN A 288 -18.01 2.49 -0.13
C ASN A 288 -18.46 3.11 -1.47
N LYS A 289 -17.52 3.49 -2.35
CA LYS A 289 -17.88 3.95 -3.70
C LYS A 289 -18.58 2.83 -4.46
N ALA A 290 -19.65 3.19 -5.18
CA ALA A 290 -20.39 2.24 -5.99
C ALA A 290 -19.48 1.58 -7.04
N ILE A 291 -19.70 0.29 -7.30
CA ILE A 291 -19.01 -0.54 -8.30
C ILE A 291 -17.54 -0.84 -7.97
N VAL A 292 -16.71 0.16 -7.65
CA VAL A 292 -15.24 0.01 -7.52
C VAL A 292 -14.72 0.13 -6.10
N GLY A 293 -15.56 0.52 -5.13
CA GLY A 293 -15.15 0.61 -3.73
C GLY A 293 -14.78 -0.76 -3.15
N ALA A 294 -13.77 -0.80 -2.28
CA ALA A 294 -13.32 -2.02 -1.61
C ALA A 294 -14.44 -2.76 -0.84
N ASN A 295 -15.47 -2.04 -0.41
CA ASN A 295 -16.64 -2.57 0.30
C ASN A 295 -17.86 -2.78 -0.61
N ALA A 296 -17.78 -2.48 -1.92
CA ALA A 296 -18.94 -2.55 -2.84
C ALA A 296 -19.54 -3.96 -2.94
N PHE A 297 -18.72 -4.99 -2.76
CA PHE A 297 -19.11 -6.41 -2.76
C PHE A 297 -18.81 -7.12 -1.43
N ALA A 298 -18.58 -6.35 -0.36
CA ALA A 298 -18.25 -6.91 0.95
C ALA A 298 -19.51 -7.07 1.82
N HIS A 299 -19.60 -8.21 2.53
CA HIS A 299 -20.69 -8.50 3.45
C HIS A 299 -20.16 -8.89 4.83
N GLU A 300 -20.37 -8.04 5.83
CA GLU A 300 -19.89 -8.27 7.20
C GLU A 300 -20.96 -8.92 8.11
N SER A 301 -22.25 -8.63 7.86
CA SER A 301 -23.37 -9.15 8.66
C SER A 301 -23.50 -10.67 8.48
N GLY A 302 -23.51 -11.41 9.60
CA GLY A 302 -23.69 -12.87 9.58
C GLY A 302 -24.98 -13.34 8.89
N ILE A 303 -26.05 -12.54 8.90
CA ILE A 303 -27.29 -12.85 8.17
C ILE A 303 -27.08 -12.70 6.66
N HIS A 304 -26.36 -11.66 6.25
CA HIS A 304 -26.05 -11.45 4.82
C HIS A 304 -25.11 -12.54 4.32
N GLN A 305 -24.10 -12.90 5.10
CA GLN A 305 -23.18 -13.99 4.77
C GLN A 305 -23.91 -15.33 4.61
N ASP A 306 -24.82 -15.69 5.52
CA ASP A 306 -25.64 -16.91 5.40
C ASP A 306 -26.53 -16.88 4.13
N GLY A 307 -27.18 -15.75 3.85
CA GLY A 307 -27.97 -15.57 2.62
C GLY A 307 -27.12 -15.76 1.36
N MET A 308 -25.95 -15.11 1.30
CA MET A 308 -25.00 -15.20 0.19
C MET A 308 -24.46 -16.61 -0.05
N LEU A 309 -24.21 -17.37 1.04
CA LEU A 309 -23.76 -18.76 0.95
C LEU A 309 -24.84 -19.69 0.39
N LYS A 310 -26.12 -19.37 0.61
CA LYS A 310 -27.26 -20.14 0.07
C LYS A 310 -27.59 -19.72 -1.37
N CYS A 311 -27.63 -18.43 -1.64
CA CYS A 311 -27.91 -17.85 -2.94
C CYS A 311 -27.36 -16.42 -3.01
N ARG A 312 -26.36 -16.20 -3.87
CA ARG A 312 -25.69 -14.89 -4.00
C ARG A 312 -26.63 -13.76 -4.44
N GLU A 313 -27.67 -14.07 -5.20
CA GLU A 313 -28.66 -13.10 -5.70
C GLU A 313 -29.50 -12.45 -4.59
N THR A 314 -29.41 -12.96 -3.35
CA THR A 314 -30.10 -12.36 -2.19
C THR A 314 -29.64 -10.94 -1.88
N TYR A 315 -28.37 -10.61 -2.17
CA TYR A 315 -27.82 -9.27 -1.92
C TYR A 315 -26.96 -8.73 -3.08
N GLU A 316 -26.40 -9.59 -3.95
CA GLU A 316 -25.61 -9.15 -5.11
C GLU A 316 -26.50 -8.97 -6.35
N ILE A 317 -26.62 -7.73 -6.83
CA ILE A 317 -27.28 -7.41 -8.12
C ILE A 317 -26.37 -7.62 -9.34
N MET A 318 -25.07 -7.81 -9.10
CA MET A 318 -24.02 -8.07 -10.07
C MET A 318 -22.84 -8.73 -9.35
N THR A 319 -22.00 -9.48 -10.08
CA THR A 319 -20.86 -10.18 -9.44
C THR A 319 -19.58 -9.31 -9.47
N PRO A 320 -18.65 -9.49 -8.52
CA PRO A 320 -17.35 -8.82 -8.55
C PRO A 320 -16.57 -9.07 -9.84
N GLU A 321 -16.64 -10.29 -10.38
CA GLU A 321 -15.97 -10.68 -11.61
C GLU A 321 -16.52 -9.93 -12.83
N SER A 322 -17.81 -9.58 -12.80
CA SER A 322 -18.47 -8.83 -13.88
C SER A 322 -17.90 -7.42 -14.09
N VAL A 323 -17.17 -6.90 -13.08
CA VAL A 323 -16.50 -5.59 -13.10
C VAL A 323 -14.96 -5.69 -13.00
N GLY A 324 -14.42 -6.91 -13.05
CA GLY A 324 -12.97 -7.15 -13.09
C GLY A 324 -12.29 -7.44 -11.75
N PHE A 325 -13.03 -7.67 -10.66
CA PHE A 325 -12.43 -8.17 -9.42
C PHE A 325 -12.22 -9.69 -9.47
N SER A 326 -11.12 -10.15 -8.86
CA SER A 326 -10.72 -11.57 -8.88
C SER A 326 -11.54 -12.48 -7.96
N GLN A 327 -12.34 -11.93 -7.03
CA GLN A 327 -13.47 -12.55 -6.29
C GLN A 327 -13.99 -11.62 -5.17
N SER A 328 -15.20 -11.86 -4.64
CA SER A 328 -15.74 -11.15 -3.46
C SER A 328 -14.86 -11.43 -2.24
N LYS A 329 -14.26 -10.40 -1.64
CA LYS A 329 -13.64 -10.53 -0.32
C LYS A 329 -14.75 -10.70 0.72
N LEU A 330 -14.89 -11.91 1.26
CA LEU A 330 -15.65 -12.10 2.50
C LEU A 330 -14.85 -11.44 3.62
N SER A 331 -15.21 -10.21 3.99
CA SER A 331 -14.55 -9.49 5.08
C SER A 331 -14.86 -10.19 6.39
N MET A 332 -13.81 -10.43 7.18
CA MET A 332 -13.87 -11.15 8.43
C MET A 332 -13.73 -10.13 9.56
N GLY A 333 -14.76 -10.00 10.39
CA GLY A 333 -14.82 -8.99 11.46
C GLY A 333 -15.68 -9.46 12.62
N LYS A 334 -15.92 -8.57 13.59
CA LYS A 334 -16.74 -8.90 14.77
C LYS A 334 -18.16 -9.35 14.41
N HIS A 335 -18.69 -9.04 13.24
CA HIS A 335 -20.04 -9.46 12.85
C HIS A 335 -20.09 -10.80 12.10
N SER A 336 -18.93 -11.38 11.77
CA SER A 336 -18.86 -12.65 11.04
C SER A 336 -19.32 -13.83 11.91
N GLY A 337 -20.16 -14.69 11.31
CA GLY A 337 -20.75 -15.87 11.96
C GLY A 337 -19.87 -17.12 11.89
N ARG A 338 -20.26 -18.17 12.62
CA ARG A 338 -19.55 -19.46 12.64
C ARG A 338 -19.37 -20.09 11.25
N ALA A 339 -20.41 -20.06 10.42
CA ALA A 339 -20.38 -20.62 9.08
C ALA A 339 -19.39 -19.89 8.16
N ALA A 340 -19.36 -18.56 8.22
CA ALA A 340 -18.40 -17.75 7.47
C ALA A 340 -16.95 -18.02 7.91
N PHE A 341 -16.72 -18.16 9.22
CA PHE A 341 -15.39 -18.49 9.74
C PHE A 341 -14.93 -19.90 9.33
N ARG A 342 -15.82 -20.92 9.36
CA ARG A 342 -15.50 -22.26 8.82
C ARG A 342 -15.13 -22.23 7.35
N ASN A 343 -15.93 -21.55 6.53
CA ASN A 343 -15.65 -21.45 5.09
C ASN A 343 -14.33 -20.71 4.82
N LYS A 344 -14.01 -19.69 5.61
CA LYS A 344 -12.74 -18.97 5.50
C LYS A 344 -11.54 -19.85 5.86
N LEU A 345 -11.61 -20.62 6.95
CA LEU A 345 -10.56 -21.57 7.32
C LEU A 345 -10.36 -22.64 6.24
N SER A 346 -11.44 -23.17 5.68
CA SER A 346 -11.39 -24.14 4.57
C SER A 346 -10.79 -23.54 3.29
N ALA A 347 -11.16 -22.29 2.94
CA ALA A 347 -10.58 -21.58 1.81
C ALA A 347 -9.09 -21.29 1.98
N LEU A 348 -8.63 -21.10 3.23
CA LEU A 348 -7.22 -20.98 3.60
C LEU A 348 -6.51 -22.34 3.72
N GLN A 349 -7.17 -23.43 3.35
CA GLN A 349 -6.65 -24.81 3.42
C GLN A 349 -6.22 -25.22 4.85
N MET A 350 -6.87 -24.66 5.87
CA MET A 350 -6.62 -24.97 7.27
C MET A 350 -7.62 -26.01 7.77
N ASP A 351 -7.11 -27.19 8.12
CA ASP A 351 -7.93 -28.27 8.66
C ASP A 351 -8.01 -28.17 10.19
N VAL A 352 -9.11 -27.61 10.69
CA VAL A 352 -9.34 -27.41 12.13
C VAL A 352 -10.35 -28.44 12.61
N ARG A 353 -9.92 -29.32 13.52
CA ARG A 353 -10.79 -30.31 14.16
C ARG A 353 -11.92 -29.62 14.95
N GLU A 354 -13.10 -30.26 15.00
CA GLU A 354 -14.31 -29.75 15.67
C GLU A 354 -14.08 -29.32 17.12
N ASP A 355 -13.25 -30.06 17.86
CA ASP A 355 -12.89 -29.81 19.26
C ASP A 355 -12.14 -28.48 19.48
N ASN A 356 -11.39 -28.01 18.49
CA ASN A 356 -10.63 -26.75 18.57
C ASN A 356 -11.33 -25.56 17.90
N PHE A 357 -12.39 -25.80 17.13
CA PHE A 357 -13.07 -24.74 16.36
C PHE A 357 -13.71 -23.69 17.27
N ASP A 358 -14.33 -24.11 18.38
CA ASP A 358 -15.03 -23.20 19.28
C ASP A 358 -14.10 -22.25 20.02
N GLU A 359 -12.93 -22.75 20.45
CA GLU A 359 -11.90 -21.92 21.08
C GLU A 359 -11.32 -20.92 20.07
N LEU A 360 -11.01 -21.39 18.86
CA LEU A 360 -10.46 -20.57 17.79
C LEU A 360 -11.46 -19.48 17.35
N PHE A 361 -12.74 -19.81 17.22
CA PHE A 361 -13.80 -18.86 16.89
C PHE A 361 -13.94 -17.79 17.97
N ASN A 362 -13.85 -18.16 19.26
CA ASN A 362 -13.87 -17.19 20.36
C ASN A 362 -12.65 -16.25 20.33
N LYS A 363 -11.45 -16.75 19.99
CA LYS A 363 -10.25 -15.91 19.82
C LYS A 363 -10.39 -14.98 18.60
N PHE A 364 -10.91 -15.47 17.49
CA PHE A 364 -11.25 -14.68 16.30
C PHE A 364 -12.24 -13.56 16.64
N LYS A 365 -13.30 -13.85 17.41
CA LYS A 365 -14.29 -12.85 17.86
C LYS A 365 -13.65 -11.76 18.71
N LYS A 366 -12.80 -12.13 19.67
CA LYS A 366 -12.05 -11.16 20.48
C LYS A 366 -11.11 -10.31 19.64
N LEU A 367 -10.47 -10.89 18.62
CA LEU A 367 -9.62 -10.13 17.71
C LEU A 367 -10.47 -9.15 16.91
N GLY A 368 -11.58 -9.58 16.34
CA GLY A 368 -12.54 -8.72 15.63
C GLY A 368 -13.19 -7.63 16.51
N ASP A 369 -13.26 -7.81 17.83
CA ASP A 369 -13.71 -6.75 18.75
C ASP A 369 -12.65 -5.64 18.91
N SER A 370 -11.37 -5.99 18.77
CA SER A 370 -10.24 -5.06 18.91
C SER A 370 -9.83 -4.34 17.63
N GLN A 371 -10.27 -4.81 16.46
CA GLN A 371 -9.91 -4.23 15.17
C GLN A 371 -11.04 -4.35 14.14
N LYS A 372 -11.02 -3.45 13.14
CA LYS A 372 -12.12 -3.32 12.17
C LYS A 372 -12.22 -4.49 11.18
N GLU A 373 -11.09 -5.12 10.85
CA GLU A 373 -11.02 -6.26 9.94
C GLU A 373 -9.93 -7.22 10.42
N VAL A 374 -10.18 -8.52 10.32
CA VAL A 374 -9.21 -9.57 10.63
C VAL A 374 -8.71 -10.14 9.31
N THR A 375 -7.41 -9.97 9.07
CA THR A 375 -6.75 -10.38 7.83
C THR A 375 -6.54 -11.89 7.77
N ASP A 376 -6.37 -12.42 6.56
CA ASP A 376 -6.07 -13.84 6.33
C ASP A 376 -4.80 -14.27 7.08
N ALA A 377 -3.78 -13.41 7.11
CA ALA A 377 -2.54 -13.65 7.86
C ALA A 377 -2.79 -13.75 9.36
N GLU A 378 -3.68 -12.93 9.93
CA GLU A 378 -4.05 -13.00 11.35
C GLU A 378 -4.93 -14.20 11.67
N ILE A 379 -5.81 -14.62 10.75
CA ILE A 379 -6.60 -15.86 10.89
C ILE A 379 -5.67 -17.08 10.88
N ILE A 380 -4.69 -17.10 9.96
CA ILE A 380 -3.65 -18.13 9.92
C ILE A 380 -2.83 -18.10 11.21
N ALA A 381 -2.37 -16.93 11.64
CA ALA A 381 -1.59 -16.75 12.87
C ALA A 381 -2.38 -17.20 14.12
N LEU A 382 -3.67 -16.87 14.20
CA LEU A 382 -4.60 -17.33 15.25
C LEU A 382 -4.73 -18.85 15.27
N ALA A 383 -4.88 -19.46 14.09
CA ALA A 383 -5.08 -20.89 13.94
C ALA A 383 -3.78 -21.70 14.11
N GLU A 384 -2.63 -21.13 13.75
CA GLU A 384 -1.29 -21.70 13.97
C GLU A 384 -0.71 -21.36 15.36
N GLY A 385 -1.37 -20.51 16.14
CA GLY A 385 -0.89 -20.05 17.44
C GLY A 385 0.33 -19.10 17.40
N LYS A 386 0.71 -18.60 16.22
CA LYS A 386 1.83 -17.66 16.06
C LYS A 386 1.36 -16.23 16.37
N LYS A 387 2.05 -15.52 17.27
CA LYS A 387 1.89 -14.07 17.41
C LYS A 387 2.84 -13.36 16.45
N THR A 388 2.31 -12.82 15.36
CA THR A 388 3.06 -11.99 14.41
C THR A 388 2.77 -10.50 14.63
N THR A 389 3.85 -9.72 14.70
CA THR A 389 3.97 -8.25 14.79
C THR A 389 4.19 -7.69 16.20
N ILE A 390 5.29 -6.93 16.35
CA ILE A 390 5.52 -6.02 17.48
C ILE A 390 4.28 -5.11 17.51
N GLN A 391 3.44 -5.18 18.56
CA GLN A 391 2.27 -4.30 18.67
C GLN A 391 2.77 -2.85 18.83
N GLN A 392 2.79 -2.11 17.72
CA GLN A 392 3.52 -0.86 17.52
C GLN A 392 2.65 0.41 17.65
N GLU A 393 1.37 0.34 18.03
CA GLU A 393 0.49 1.51 17.92
C GLU A 393 0.27 2.32 19.21
N LYS A 394 0.75 1.89 20.38
CA LYS A 394 0.42 2.54 21.68
C LYS A 394 1.61 2.89 22.58
N GLY A 395 2.75 3.30 22.02
CA GLY A 395 3.93 3.70 22.81
C GLY A 395 4.67 4.90 22.26
N ALA A 396 5.70 5.33 23.00
CA ALA A 396 6.72 6.25 22.53
C ALA A 396 7.96 5.50 22.06
N ILE A 397 8.70 6.12 21.15
CA ILE A 397 10.08 5.81 20.78
C ILE A 397 10.91 7.07 21.02
N TRP A 398 12.16 6.91 21.48
CA TRP A 398 13.06 8.05 21.58
C TRP A 398 13.90 8.14 20.30
N ILE A 399 13.97 9.32 19.69
CA ILE A 399 14.77 9.61 18.50
C ILE A 399 15.34 11.02 18.61
N ASP A 400 16.66 11.16 18.44
CA ASP A 400 17.40 12.43 18.40
C ASP A 400 17.00 13.45 19.49
N GLY A 401 16.92 12.98 20.73
CA GLY A 401 16.61 13.83 21.89
C GLY A 401 15.11 13.99 22.20
N GLN A 402 14.22 13.39 21.42
CA GLN A 402 12.77 13.54 21.59
C GLN A 402 12.06 12.20 21.73
N PHE A 403 10.98 12.18 22.54
CA PHE A 403 10.04 11.07 22.57
C PHE A 403 8.90 11.35 21.59
N VAL A 404 8.73 10.49 20.60
CA VAL A 404 7.67 10.60 19.58
C VAL A 404 6.80 9.35 19.59
N PRO A 405 5.54 9.42 19.14
CA PRO A 405 4.75 8.23 18.85
C PRO A 405 5.46 7.33 17.84
N TRP A 406 5.31 6.01 17.94
CA TRP A 406 5.88 5.06 16.97
C TRP A 406 5.49 5.37 15.52
N SER A 407 4.27 5.88 15.29
CA SER A 407 3.77 6.27 13.97
C SER A 407 4.56 7.41 13.33
N ASP A 408 5.23 8.22 14.14
CA ASP A 408 5.86 9.47 13.71
C ASP A 408 7.38 9.31 13.58
N ALA A 409 7.93 8.14 13.96
CA ALA A 409 9.33 7.82 13.81
C ALA A 409 9.62 7.36 12.37
N HIS A 410 10.07 8.30 11.55
CA HIS A 410 10.40 8.07 10.15
C HIS A 410 11.90 8.27 9.88
N VAL A 411 12.42 7.53 8.90
CA VAL A 411 13.77 7.72 8.34
C VAL A 411 13.68 7.95 6.83
N PRO A 412 14.43 8.91 6.25
CA PRO A 412 14.47 9.10 4.81
C PRO A 412 15.00 7.87 4.06
N ILE A 413 14.46 7.61 2.87
CA ILE A 413 14.88 6.42 2.08
C ILE A 413 16.34 6.48 1.62
N LEU A 414 16.91 7.68 1.53
CA LEU A 414 18.31 7.91 1.16
C LEU A 414 19.27 7.89 2.36
N THR A 415 18.79 7.51 3.56
CA THR A 415 19.66 7.34 4.73
C THR A 415 20.82 6.40 4.40
N HIS A 416 22.06 6.88 4.54
CA HIS A 416 23.28 6.19 4.14
C HIS A 416 23.37 4.77 4.72
N ALA A 417 22.93 4.59 5.97
CA ALA A 417 22.95 3.28 6.63
C ALA A 417 22.07 2.21 5.96
N LEU A 418 21.01 2.59 5.24
CA LEU A 418 20.17 1.65 4.49
C LEU A 418 20.91 1.07 3.27
N HIS A 419 21.85 1.83 2.71
CA HIS A 419 22.56 1.47 1.47
C HIS A 419 23.96 0.92 1.74
N TYR A 420 24.63 1.40 2.78
CA TYR A 420 26.04 1.12 3.05
C TYR A 420 26.29 0.52 4.45
N ALA A 421 25.24 0.09 5.15
CA ALA A 421 25.32 -0.60 6.45
C ALA A 421 26.08 0.16 7.56
N SER A 422 26.11 1.49 7.48
CA SER A 422 26.74 2.39 8.47
C SER A 422 25.85 2.61 9.71
N ALA A 423 25.47 1.51 10.36
CA ALA A 423 24.68 1.53 11.58
C ALA A 423 25.20 0.52 12.61
N VAL A 424 25.15 0.92 13.88
CA VAL A 424 25.40 0.05 15.04
C VAL A 424 24.17 0.01 15.92
N PHE A 425 23.98 -1.10 16.62
CA PHE A 425 22.82 -1.27 17.48
C PHE A 425 23.13 -2.11 18.69
N GLU A 426 22.22 -2.08 19.66
CA GLU A 426 22.24 -2.92 20.83
C GLU A 426 21.03 -3.83 20.94
N GLY A 427 21.08 -4.73 21.91
CA GLY A 427 19.96 -5.58 22.27
C GLY A 427 20.06 -5.90 23.75
N ALA A 428 19.17 -5.30 24.55
CA ALA A 428 19.17 -5.46 25.99
C ALA A 428 17.79 -5.94 26.49
N ARG A 429 17.78 -6.56 27.67
CA ARG A 429 16.55 -7.03 28.33
C ARG A 429 16.30 -6.23 29.58
N ALA A 430 15.05 -5.80 29.74
CA ALA A 430 14.54 -5.37 31.04
C ALA A 430 13.84 -6.53 31.73
N TYR A 431 14.10 -6.65 33.02
CA TYR A 431 13.42 -7.53 33.95
C TYR A 431 12.89 -6.67 35.09
N ASN A 432 11.60 -6.79 35.42
CA ASN A 432 10.97 -6.02 36.49
C ASN A 432 11.24 -4.49 36.37
N GLY A 433 11.22 -3.96 35.14
CA GLY A 433 11.41 -2.54 34.85
C GLY A 433 12.86 -2.06 34.84
N LYS A 434 13.86 -2.94 35.08
CA LYS A 434 15.29 -2.59 35.06
C LYS A 434 16.02 -3.30 33.94
N VAL A 435 16.78 -2.54 33.14
CA VAL A 435 17.62 -3.12 32.08
C VAL A 435 18.86 -3.77 32.67
N PHE A 436 19.05 -5.06 32.38
CA PHE A 436 20.22 -5.79 32.84
C PHE A 436 21.49 -5.30 32.11
N LYS A 437 22.50 -4.86 32.87
CA LYS A 437 23.79 -4.37 32.35
C LYS A 437 23.69 -3.24 31.32
N LEU A 438 22.78 -2.29 31.56
CA LEU A 438 22.50 -1.17 30.65
C LEU A 438 23.75 -0.35 30.31
N HIS A 439 24.59 -0.09 31.31
CA HIS A 439 25.82 0.67 31.12
C HIS A 439 26.77 -0.03 30.14
N GLU A 440 27.01 -1.32 30.34
CA GLU A 440 27.88 -2.13 29.48
C GLU A 440 27.34 -2.27 28.05
N HIS A 441 26.00 -2.32 27.90
CA HIS A 441 25.36 -2.25 26.59
C HIS A 441 25.69 -0.93 25.88
N ASN A 442 25.54 0.21 26.55
CA ASN A 442 25.81 1.52 25.96
C ASN A 442 27.32 1.80 25.76
N GLU A 443 28.21 1.24 26.59
CA GLU A 443 29.65 1.24 26.33
C GLU A 443 29.99 0.50 25.02
N ARG A 444 29.40 -0.67 24.81
CA ARG A 444 29.61 -1.46 23.59
C ARG A 444 29.01 -0.79 22.35
N LEU A 445 27.87 -0.10 22.50
CA LEU A 445 27.30 0.72 21.42
C LEU A 445 28.30 1.78 20.95
N HIS A 446 28.90 2.52 21.89
CA HIS A 446 29.94 3.52 21.60
C HIS A 446 31.20 2.91 20.99
N ALA A 447 31.68 1.79 21.53
CA ALA A 447 32.84 1.08 20.99
C ALA A 447 32.59 0.60 19.55
N SER A 448 31.37 0.13 19.26
CA SER A 448 30.94 -0.28 17.92
C SER A 448 30.91 0.92 16.97
N ALA A 449 30.32 2.05 17.37
CA ALA A 449 30.28 3.27 16.57
C ALA A 449 31.70 3.75 16.22
N LYS A 450 32.59 3.79 17.22
CA LYS A 450 34.00 4.15 17.03
C LYS A 450 34.70 3.21 16.05
N THR A 451 34.41 1.91 16.11
CA THR A 451 34.95 0.91 15.16
C THR A 451 34.47 1.17 13.73
N LEU A 452 33.24 1.68 13.57
CA LEU A 452 32.68 2.08 12.27
C LEU A 452 33.07 3.51 11.85
N GLY A 453 33.89 4.21 12.63
CA GLY A 453 34.44 5.51 12.27
C GLY A 453 33.54 6.71 12.57
N PHE A 454 32.53 6.57 13.45
CA PHE A 454 31.70 7.70 13.89
C PHE A 454 31.52 7.76 15.41
N THR A 455 31.11 8.94 15.89
CA THR A 455 30.89 9.22 17.32
C THR A 455 29.40 9.43 17.56
N ILE A 456 28.87 8.77 18.58
CA ILE A 456 27.47 8.98 19.03
C ILE A 456 27.41 10.34 19.74
N PRO A 457 26.46 11.23 19.39
CA PRO A 457 26.38 12.57 19.96
C PRO A 457 25.80 12.64 21.39
N TYR A 458 25.51 11.50 22.02
CA TYR A 458 24.96 11.41 23.37
C TYR A 458 25.89 10.60 24.26
N SER A 459 26.11 11.05 25.49
CA SER A 459 26.89 10.31 26.47
C SER A 459 26.20 9.02 26.91
N ILE A 460 26.98 8.06 27.42
CA ILE A 460 26.45 6.82 28.01
C ILE A 460 25.44 7.11 29.14
N ALA A 461 25.70 8.14 29.96
CA ALA A 461 24.81 8.53 31.04
C ALA A 461 23.46 9.04 30.52
N GLU A 462 23.45 9.83 29.45
CA GLU A 462 22.22 10.30 28.80
C GLU A 462 21.43 9.13 28.21
N LEU A 463 22.10 8.22 27.47
CA LEU A 463 21.43 7.05 26.89
C LEU A 463 20.86 6.11 27.97
N ASN A 464 21.56 5.97 29.11
CA ASN A 464 21.05 5.21 30.26
C ASN A 464 19.75 5.85 30.80
N SER A 465 19.79 7.14 31.10
CA SER A 465 18.65 7.90 31.66
C SER A 465 17.43 7.83 30.74
N VAL A 466 17.63 8.08 29.44
CA VAL A 466 16.55 8.04 28.44
C VAL A 466 15.95 6.64 28.29
N THR A 467 16.77 5.59 28.36
CA THR A 467 16.29 4.21 28.27
C THR A 467 15.36 3.88 29.44
N GLU A 468 15.72 4.28 30.66
CA GLU A 468 14.90 4.09 31.85
C GLU A 468 13.59 4.89 31.77
N GLU A 469 13.66 6.14 31.32
CA GLU A 469 12.48 6.97 31.09
C GLU A 469 11.55 6.36 30.04
N LEU A 470 12.10 5.80 28.95
CA LEU A 470 11.33 5.13 27.90
C LEU A 470 10.54 3.93 28.43
N LEU A 471 11.16 3.11 29.29
CA LEU A 471 10.46 1.98 29.93
C LEU A 471 9.29 2.46 30.81
N CYS A 472 9.53 3.52 31.60
CA CYS A 472 8.50 4.12 32.44
C CYS A 472 7.32 4.68 31.61
N ARG A 473 7.61 5.45 30.56
CA ARG A 473 6.60 6.03 29.65
C ARG A 473 5.74 4.98 28.96
N ASN A 474 6.36 3.86 28.58
CA ASN A 474 5.66 2.77 27.89
C ASN A 474 5.07 1.73 28.86
N HIS A 475 5.17 1.95 30.18
CA HIS A 475 4.71 1.02 31.22
C HIS A 475 5.28 -0.40 31.07
N LEU A 476 6.55 -0.50 30.69
CA LEU A 476 7.23 -1.75 30.39
C LEU A 476 7.94 -2.32 31.63
N GLN A 477 7.67 -3.60 31.93
CA GLN A 477 8.32 -4.35 33.00
C GLN A 477 9.35 -5.33 32.44
N ASP A 478 8.86 -6.37 31.76
CA ASP A 478 9.69 -7.31 31.02
C ASP A 478 9.68 -6.92 29.54
N ALA A 479 10.82 -6.40 29.06
CA ALA A 479 10.92 -5.78 27.74
C ALA A 479 12.22 -6.10 27.02
N TYR A 480 12.20 -5.86 25.71
CA TYR A 480 13.39 -5.82 24.88
C TYR A 480 13.65 -4.37 24.47
N ILE A 481 14.92 -3.96 24.55
CA ILE A 481 15.37 -2.60 24.29
C ILE A 481 16.35 -2.65 23.11
N ARG A 482 16.16 -1.73 22.18
CA ARG A 482 16.88 -1.62 20.92
C ARG A 482 17.39 -0.19 20.69
N PRO A 483 18.54 0.17 21.27
CA PRO A 483 19.29 1.34 20.84
C PRO A 483 19.87 1.10 19.45
N ILE A 484 19.86 2.12 18.58
CA ILE A 484 20.46 2.12 17.25
C ILE A 484 21.03 3.51 16.95
N ALA A 485 22.22 3.55 16.35
CA ALA A 485 22.86 4.78 15.88
C ALA A 485 23.32 4.60 14.42
N TRP A 486 23.12 5.61 13.57
CA TRP A 486 23.36 5.50 12.13
C TRP A 486 23.74 6.83 11.46
N CYS A 487 24.39 6.73 10.29
CA CYS A 487 24.68 7.88 9.42
C CYS A 487 23.47 8.25 8.54
N GLY A 488 23.11 9.54 8.52
CA GLY A 488 21.99 10.14 7.77
C GLY A 488 22.14 10.19 6.25
N GLU A 489 21.28 10.95 5.59
CA GLU A 489 21.08 10.98 4.13
C GLU A 489 21.87 12.06 3.36
N GLU A 490 22.75 12.81 4.02
CA GLU A 490 23.40 14.00 3.41
C GLU A 490 24.28 13.66 2.20
N THR A 491 24.70 12.41 2.05
CA THR A 491 25.48 11.96 0.91
C THR A 491 25.16 10.52 0.53
N MET A 492 25.23 10.25 -0.78
CA MET A 492 25.18 8.91 -1.35
C MET A 492 26.57 8.38 -1.73
N SER A 493 27.64 9.09 -1.35
CA SER A 493 29.01 8.58 -1.38
C SER A 493 29.16 7.38 -0.44
N VAL A 494 30.12 6.51 -0.72
CA VAL A 494 30.52 5.41 0.19
C VAL A 494 31.11 5.95 1.50
N ALA A 495 31.70 7.15 1.46
CA ALA A 495 32.25 7.79 2.66
C ALA A 495 31.16 8.56 3.42
N SER A 496 30.99 8.26 4.72
CA SER A 496 29.94 8.82 5.57
C SER A 496 30.36 10.00 6.45
N HIS A 497 31.57 10.55 6.28
CA HIS A 497 32.14 11.55 7.20
C HIS A 497 31.34 12.86 7.29
N SER A 498 30.51 13.16 6.29
CA SER A 498 29.67 14.35 6.23
C SER A 498 28.24 14.10 6.70
N CYS A 499 27.88 12.85 7.01
CA CYS A 499 26.55 12.51 7.47
C CYS A 499 26.35 12.92 8.93
N THR A 500 25.15 13.40 9.25
CA THR A 500 24.73 13.53 10.64
C THR A 500 24.57 12.14 11.26
N ILE A 501 24.94 12.01 12.54
CA ILE A 501 24.75 10.78 13.29
C ILE A 501 23.44 10.88 14.06
N HIS A 502 22.50 10.02 13.70
CA HIS A 502 21.20 9.90 14.35
C HIS A 502 21.21 8.76 15.36
N VAL A 503 20.40 8.87 16.41
CA VAL A 503 20.26 7.84 17.44
C VAL A 503 18.79 7.67 17.82
N ALA A 504 18.35 6.41 17.90
CA ALA A 504 17.02 6.05 18.37
C ALA A 504 17.07 4.91 19.39
N ILE A 505 16.11 4.90 20.32
CA ILE A 505 15.93 3.82 21.30
C ILE A 505 14.46 3.40 21.24
N ALA A 506 14.25 2.16 20.82
CA ALA A 506 12.94 1.51 20.87
C ALA A 506 12.87 0.50 22.01
N ALA A 507 11.69 0.35 22.60
CA ALA A 507 11.43 -0.68 23.61
C ALA A 507 10.02 -1.25 23.45
N TRP A 508 9.86 -2.56 23.64
CA TRP A 508 8.57 -3.24 23.56
C TRP A 508 8.49 -4.41 24.54
N SER A 509 7.26 -4.79 24.90
CA SER A 509 7.06 -5.94 25.78
C SER A 509 7.62 -7.19 25.12
N TRP A 510 8.40 -7.97 25.85
CA TRP A 510 9.02 -9.18 25.31
C TRP A 510 8.83 -10.32 26.30
N LYS A 511 7.80 -11.12 26.04
CA LYS A 511 7.55 -12.39 26.73
C LYS A 511 8.32 -13.46 25.97
N SER A 512 9.31 -14.08 26.64
CA SER A 512 10.17 -15.21 26.22
C SER A 512 10.38 -15.38 24.71
N TYR A 513 11.63 -15.26 24.23
CA TYR A 513 12.01 -15.42 22.82
C TYR A 513 11.49 -16.70 22.16
N PHE A 514 11.29 -17.75 22.96
CA PHE A 514 10.52 -18.94 22.59
C PHE A 514 9.25 -18.97 23.44
N SER A 515 8.09 -18.90 22.79
CA SER A 515 6.79 -18.72 23.42
C SER A 515 6.27 -19.93 24.21
N ASP A 516 6.95 -21.08 24.13
CA ASP A 516 6.59 -22.30 24.82
C ASP A 516 7.64 -22.65 25.88
N GLU A 517 7.21 -22.78 27.15
CA GLU A 517 7.99 -23.45 28.21
C GLU A 517 8.47 -24.84 27.76
N ARG A 518 7.74 -25.45 26.81
CA ARG A 518 8.09 -26.72 26.17
C ARG A 518 9.42 -26.64 25.40
N SER A 519 9.75 -25.53 24.73
CA SER A 519 11.00 -25.38 23.97
C SER A 519 12.25 -25.28 24.85
N MET A 520 12.12 -24.73 26.06
CA MET A 520 13.18 -24.76 27.08
C MET A 520 13.43 -26.17 27.62
N GLN A 521 12.39 -27.03 27.63
CA GLN A 521 12.50 -28.43 28.06
C GLN A 521 12.96 -29.38 26.94
N THR A 522 12.52 -29.16 25.70
CA THR A 522 12.81 -30.03 24.55
C THR A 522 14.06 -29.62 23.77
N GLY A 523 14.60 -28.42 24.00
CA GLY A 523 15.76 -27.86 23.30
C GLY A 523 15.48 -27.40 21.87
N LEU A 524 16.29 -26.46 21.39
CA LEU A 524 16.20 -25.90 20.05
C LEU A 524 16.97 -26.75 19.03
N LYS A 525 16.62 -26.58 17.75
CA LYS A 525 17.28 -27.24 16.63
C LYS A 525 18.11 -26.24 15.84
N LEU A 526 19.38 -26.56 15.58
CA LEU A 526 20.28 -25.77 14.74
C LEU A 526 20.59 -26.51 13.44
N MET A 527 20.70 -25.76 12.36
CA MET A 527 21.26 -26.21 11.09
C MET A 527 22.73 -25.77 11.00
N TRP A 528 23.57 -26.46 10.23
CA TRP A 528 24.86 -25.89 9.82
C TRP A 528 24.63 -24.77 8.81
N ALA A 529 25.23 -23.60 9.04
CA ALA A 529 25.13 -22.47 8.12
C ALA A 529 26.00 -22.67 6.88
N ASP A 530 25.52 -22.23 5.72
CA ASP A 530 26.33 -22.17 4.49
C ASP A 530 27.37 -21.04 4.56
N TRP A 531 27.03 -19.95 5.25
CA TRP A 531 27.89 -18.78 5.40
C TRP A 531 28.76 -18.91 6.66
N ILE A 532 30.00 -18.43 6.56
CA ILE A 532 30.96 -18.40 7.67
C ILE A 532 31.16 -16.96 8.17
N ARG A 533 31.55 -16.82 9.44
CA ARG A 533 31.92 -15.52 10.04
C ARG A 533 33.21 -15.01 9.39
N PRO A 534 33.26 -13.72 9.01
CA PRO A 534 34.39 -13.17 8.27
C PRO A 534 35.66 -13.06 9.12
N SER A 535 36.80 -12.87 8.45
CA SER A 535 38.06 -12.58 9.14
C SER A 535 38.05 -11.15 9.70
N PRO A 536 38.68 -10.88 10.87
CA PRO A 536 38.87 -9.52 11.37
C PRO A 536 39.58 -8.58 10.37
N SER A 537 40.33 -9.13 9.41
CA SER A 537 40.97 -8.34 8.33
C SER A 537 40.02 -7.93 7.21
N THR A 538 38.81 -8.48 7.18
CA THR A 538 37.82 -8.29 6.11
C THR A 538 36.54 -7.59 6.57
N ALA A 539 36.28 -7.56 7.89
CA ALA A 539 35.10 -6.94 8.45
C ALA A 539 35.32 -6.52 9.92
N PRO A 540 34.57 -5.53 10.45
CA PRO A 540 34.66 -5.07 11.84
C PRO A 540 33.97 -6.03 12.82
N VAL A 541 34.44 -7.27 12.90
CA VAL A 541 33.79 -8.42 13.57
C VAL A 541 33.49 -8.25 15.06
N THR A 542 34.15 -7.32 15.73
CA THR A 542 33.94 -7.02 17.16
C THR A 542 32.84 -5.97 17.38
N ALA A 543 32.39 -5.27 16.33
CA ALA A 543 31.32 -4.29 16.42
C ALA A 543 29.95 -4.95 16.27
N LYS A 544 28.96 -4.48 17.03
CA LYS A 544 27.56 -4.90 16.84
C LYS A 544 26.91 -4.06 15.74
N ALA A 545 27.35 -4.30 14.51
CA ALA A 545 27.00 -3.52 13.32
C ALA A 545 26.04 -4.24 12.38
N ALA A 546 25.21 -3.47 11.66
CA ALA A 546 24.21 -4.00 10.73
C ALA A 546 24.81 -4.88 9.62
N GLY A 547 25.95 -4.48 9.06
CA GLY A 547 26.58 -5.20 7.93
C GLY A 547 26.94 -6.66 8.22
N LEU A 548 27.21 -7.00 9.48
CA LEU A 548 27.56 -8.37 9.90
C LEU A 548 26.35 -9.30 10.05
N TYR A 549 25.13 -8.74 10.07
CA TYR A 549 23.90 -9.50 10.25
C TYR A 549 23.28 -9.96 8.93
N MET A 550 23.76 -9.48 7.78
CA MET A 550 23.29 -9.91 6.47
C MET A 550 23.46 -11.44 6.30
N ILE A 551 24.67 -11.95 6.51
CA ILE A 551 24.96 -13.40 6.41
C ILE A 551 24.22 -14.22 7.48
N GLY A 552 24.00 -13.63 8.66
CA GLY A 552 23.20 -14.24 9.72
C GLY A 552 21.74 -14.36 9.31
N SER A 553 21.17 -13.32 8.69
CA SER A 553 19.78 -13.30 8.21
C SER A 553 19.55 -14.34 7.11
N LEU A 554 20.47 -14.44 6.14
CA LEU A 554 20.41 -15.47 5.10
C LEU A 554 20.45 -16.89 5.70
N SER A 555 21.32 -17.12 6.68
CA SER A 555 21.47 -18.42 7.34
C SER A 555 20.25 -18.76 8.21
N LYS A 556 19.69 -17.78 8.92
CA LYS A 556 18.48 -17.91 9.75
C LYS A 556 17.26 -18.27 8.89
N ASN A 557 17.04 -17.53 7.80
CA ASN A 557 15.94 -17.78 6.88
C ASN A 557 15.99 -19.19 6.31
N LYS A 558 17.19 -19.66 5.91
CA LYS A 558 17.37 -21.03 5.40
C LYS A 558 17.09 -22.08 6.49
N ALA A 559 17.55 -21.85 7.72
CA ALA A 559 17.29 -22.74 8.85
C ALA A 559 15.79 -22.86 9.13
N GLU A 560 15.06 -21.73 9.21
CA GLU A 560 13.62 -21.71 9.45
C GLU A 560 12.83 -22.42 8.34
N GLN A 561 13.21 -22.21 7.07
CA GLN A 561 12.62 -22.92 5.93
C GLN A 561 12.84 -24.44 6.00
N ALA A 562 13.95 -24.88 6.58
CA ALA A 562 14.27 -26.28 6.79
C ALA A 562 13.70 -26.86 8.10
N GLY A 563 12.91 -26.10 8.86
CA GLY A 563 12.30 -26.54 10.13
C GLY A 563 13.26 -26.50 11.33
N PHE A 564 14.39 -25.81 11.22
CA PHE A 564 15.32 -25.52 12.32
C PHE A 564 15.02 -24.15 12.93
N HIS A 565 15.48 -23.94 14.16
CA HIS A 565 15.26 -22.69 14.88
C HIS A 565 16.34 -21.65 14.59
N ASP A 566 17.58 -22.05 14.31
CA ASP A 566 18.70 -21.14 14.01
C ASP A 566 19.80 -21.89 13.22
N ALA A 567 20.89 -21.22 12.87
CA ALA A 567 22.03 -21.81 12.19
C ALA A 567 23.33 -21.61 12.98
N LEU A 568 24.11 -22.67 13.14
CA LEU A 568 25.46 -22.64 13.70
C LEU A 568 26.47 -22.31 12.61
N MET A 569 27.26 -21.26 12.81
CA MET A 569 28.21 -20.75 11.83
C MET A 569 29.65 -21.12 12.21
N LEU A 570 30.46 -21.39 11.20
CA LEU A 570 31.91 -21.52 11.35
C LEU A 570 32.58 -20.14 11.22
N ASP A 571 33.83 -20.03 11.65
CA ASP A 571 34.69 -18.89 11.34
C ASP A 571 35.44 -19.08 10.01
N TYR A 572 36.15 -18.03 9.60
CA TYR A 572 36.98 -18.00 8.39
C TYR A 572 38.11 -19.06 8.37
N ARG A 573 38.40 -19.73 9.48
CA ARG A 573 39.41 -20.80 9.63
C ARG A 573 38.77 -22.20 9.63
N GLY A 574 37.45 -22.29 9.67
CA GLY A 574 36.70 -23.56 9.76
C GLY A 574 36.42 -24.05 11.18
N PHE A 575 36.67 -23.24 12.22
CA PHE A 575 36.27 -23.55 13.59
C PHE A 575 34.84 -23.12 13.87
N VAL A 576 34.19 -23.70 14.88
CA VAL A 576 32.88 -23.23 15.35
C VAL A 576 33.01 -21.81 15.90
N ALA A 577 32.14 -20.89 15.44
CA ALA A 577 32.13 -19.48 15.86
C ALA A 577 30.95 -19.17 16.80
N GLU A 578 29.77 -18.98 16.22
CA GLU A 578 28.54 -18.63 16.92
C GLU A 578 27.32 -18.95 16.04
N CYS A 579 26.11 -18.81 16.58
CA CYS A 579 24.89 -18.84 15.78
C CYS A 579 24.65 -17.49 15.08
N THR A 580 23.53 -17.33 14.36
CA THR A 580 23.24 -16.11 13.60
C THR A 580 23.20 -14.84 14.47
N GLY A 581 22.80 -14.96 15.74
CA GLY A 581 22.78 -13.85 16.71
C GLY A 581 23.02 -14.25 18.18
N ALA A 582 23.54 -15.45 18.44
CA ALA A 582 23.77 -15.99 19.79
C ALA A 582 25.10 -16.75 19.86
N ASN A 583 25.80 -16.67 21.00
CA ASN A 583 27.09 -17.33 21.20
C ASN A 583 26.91 -18.82 21.58
N PHE A 584 27.85 -19.66 21.16
CA PHE A 584 27.80 -21.13 21.28
C PHE A 584 28.55 -21.66 22.50
N PHE A 585 27.99 -22.69 23.14
CA PHE A 585 28.60 -23.44 24.23
C PHE A 585 28.32 -24.94 24.08
N MET A 586 29.29 -25.77 24.43
CA MET A 586 29.13 -27.22 24.54
C MET A 586 29.71 -27.72 25.86
N VAL A 587 29.17 -28.82 26.38
CA VAL A 587 29.67 -29.52 27.55
C VAL A 587 30.28 -30.84 27.09
N LYS A 588 31.48 -31.16 27.58
CA LYS A 588 32.12 -32.45 27.34
C LYS A 588 32.86 -32.91 28.59
N ASN A 589 32.55 -34.11 29.09
CA ASN A 589 33.14 -34.67 30.30
C ASN A 589 33.04 -33.73 31.50
N GLY A 590 31.90 -33.05 31.66
CA GLY A 590 31.65 -32.10 32.75
C GLY A 590 32.35 -30.74 32.62
N VAL A 591 33.01 -30.46 31.50
CA VAL A 591 33.70 -29.18 31.22
C VAL A 591 32.94 -28.41 30.15
N ILE A 592 32.67 -27.12 30.41
CA ILE A 592 32.10 -26.21 29.40
C ILE A 592 33.21 -25.76 28.45
N HIS A 593 32.97 -25.87 27.15
CA HIS A 593 33.80 -25.32 26.10
C HIS A 593 33.01 -24.28 25.30
N THR A 594 33.65 -23.16 25.00
CA THR A 594 33.08 -22.12 24.13
C THR A 594 34.16 -21.55 23.20
N PRO A 595 33.82 -21.15 21.96
CA PRO A 595 34.77 -20.55 21.05
C PRO A 595 35.42 -19.28 21.61
N ILE A 596 36.70 -19.05 21.29
CA ILE A 596 37.38 -17.77 21.55
C ILE A 596 36.71 -16.69 20.69
N ALA A 597 36.27 -15.60 21.30
CA ALA A 597 35.59 -14.49 20.61
C ALA A 597 36.58 -13.55 19.91
N ASP A 598 37.36 -14.08 18.96
CA ASP A 598 38.38 -13.34 18.19
C ASP A 598 37.92 -12.93 16.78
N CYS A 599 36.79 -13.46 16.31
CA CYS A 599 36.22 -13.21 14.98
C CYS A 599 34.69 -13.01 14.97
N PHE A 600 34.12 -12.79 16.15
CA PHE A 600 32.70 -12.50 16.34
C PHE A 600 32.49 -11.69 17.63
N LEU A 601 31.25 -11.27 17.87
CA LEU A 601 30.92 -10.41 18.99
C LEU A 601 31.02 -11.16 20.33
N ASN A 602 31.89 -10.68 21.23
CA ASN A 602 31.94 -11.18 22.61
C ASN A 602 30.73 -10.70 23.42
N GLY A 603 29.62 -11.43 23.36
CA GLY A 603 28.34 -11.04 23.94
C GLY A 603 28.39 -10.75 25.45
N ILE A 604 27.65 -9.75 25.92
CA ILE A 604 27.51 -9.45 27.37
C ILE A 604 26.88 -10.63 28.12
N THR A 605 25.90 -11.31 27.51
CA THR A 605 25.32 -12.53 28.08
C THR A 605 26.33 -13.67 28.11
N ARG A 606 27.15 -13.86 27.07
CA ARG A 606 28.26 -14.83 27.04
C ARG A 606 29.25 -14.59 28.19
N GLN A 607 29.67 -13.34 28.38
CA GLN A 607 30.57 -12.99 29.48
C GLN A 607 29.93 -13.26 30.85
N THR A 608 28.63 -12.98 30.98
CA THR A 608 27.85 -13.31 32.18
C THR A 608 27.79 -14.82 32.43
N VAL A 609 27.55 -15.63 31.40
CA VAL A 609 27.57 -17.10 31.49
C VAL A 609 28.95 -17.62 31.92
N ILE A 610 30.03 -17.08 31.37
CA ILE A 610 31.39 -17.44 31.78
C ILE A 610 31.63 -17.09 33.27
N ALA A 611 31.15 -15.92 33.71
CA ALA A 611 31.26 -15.51 35.11
C ALA A 611 30.46 -16.43 36.04
N ILE A 612 29.23 -16.80 35.65
CA ILE A 612 28.38 -17.76 36.39
C ILE A 612 29.07 -19.13 36.47
N ALA A 613 29.61 -19.65 35.36
CA ALA A 613 30.32 -20.94 35.38
C ALA A 613 31.48 -20.92 36.39
N LYS A 614 32.28 -19.84 36.39
CA LYS A 614 33.39 -19.67 37.33
C LYS A 614 32.93 -19.56 38.79
N SER A 615 31.86 -18.80 39.08
CA SER A 615 31.35 -18.63 40.44
C SER A 615 30.70 -19.90 41.01
N HIS A 616 30.14 -20.75 40.15
CA HIS A 616 29.57 -22.04 40.53
C HIS A 616 30.57 -23.21 40.44
N HIS A 617 31.87 -22.92 40.29
CA HIS A 617 32.95 -23.90 40.18
C HIS A 617 32.75 -24.93 39.06
N ILE A 618 32.11 -24.53 37.96
CA ILE A 618 31.97 -25.34 36.76
C ILE A 618 33.18 -25.05 35.85
N PRO A 619 34.02 -26.06 35.53
CA PRO A 619 35.18 -25.85 34.65
C PRO A 619 34.75 -25.31 33.29
N ILE A 620 35.39 -24.24 32.83
CA ILE A 620 35.10 -23.60 31.55
C ILE A 620 36.38 -23.24 30.81
N ILE A 621 36.43 -23.55 29.51
CA ILE A 621 37.58 -23.34 28.65
C ILE A 621 37.14 -22.60 27.37
N GLU A 622 37.74 -21.44 27.15
CA GLU A 622 37.66 -20.72 25.88
C GLU A 622 38.74 -21.28 24.93
N ARG A 623 38.34 -21.89 23.81
CA ARG A 623 39.28 -22.51 22.85
C ARG A 623 38.71 -22.53 21.43
N HIS A 624 39.54 -22.79 20.42
CA HIS A 624 39.02 -23.17 19.10
C HIS A 624 38.42 -24.58 19.18
N ILE A 625 37.26 -24.75 18.52
CA ILE A 625 36.48 -25.99 18.52
C ILE A 625 36.30 -26.41 17.08
N TYR A 626 36.73 -27.63 16.74
CA TYR A 626 36.49 -28.17 15.40
C TYR A 626 35.04 -28.65 15.24
N PRO A 627 34.46 -28.59 14.03
CA PRO A 627 33.08 -29.04 13.80
C PRO A 627 32.81 -30.48 14.23
N HIS A 628 33.78 -31.39 14.03
CA HIS A 628 33.63 -32.80 14.43
C HIS A 628 33.52 -32.97 15.95
N GLU A 629 34.14 -32.10 16.76
CA GLU A 629 34.08 -32.18 18.22
C GLU A 629 32.68 -31.89 18.76
N VAL A 630 31.86 -31.11 18.03
CA VAL A 630 30.48 -30.80 18.42
C VAL A 630 29.65 -32.07 18.51
N THR A 631 29.92 -33.05 17.67
CA THR A 631 29.21 -34.35 17.67
C THR A 631 29.52 -35.21 18.89
N GLU A 632 30.60 -34.89 19.61
CA GLU A 632 31.06 -35.57 20.82
C GLU A 632 30.66 -34.83 22.10
N ALA A 633 29.80 -33.80 22.00
CA ALA A 633 29.30 -33.06 23.15
C ALA A 633 28.23 -33.85 23.94
N ASP A 634 28.27 -33.74 25.26
CA ASP A 634 27.24 -34.30 26.15
C ASP A 634 25.99 -33.41 26.16
N GLU A 635 26.19 -32.09 26.20
CA GLU A 635 25.17 -31.06 26.20
C GLU A 635 25.58 -29.89 25.31
N VAL A 636 24.62 -29.19 24.73
CA VAL A 636 24.88 -27.98 23.94
C VAL A 636 23.86 -26.92 24.30
N PHE A 637 24.30 -25.66 24.40
CA PHE A 637 23.41 -24.53 24.61
C PHE A 637 23.95 -23.27 23.92
N ILE A 638 23.05 -22.32 23.68
CA ILE A 638 23.39 -21.01 23.11
C ILE A 638 22.96 -19.90 24.05
N THR A 639 23.58 -18.74 23.91
CA THR A 639 23.22 -17.57 24.73
C THR A 639 23.24 -16.26 23.97
N GLY A 640 22.33 -15.36 24.32
CA GLY A 640 22.27 -13.99 23.81
C GLY A 640 21.22 -13.19 24.57
N SER A 641 21.24 -11.86 24.49
CA SER A 641 20.28 -11.04 25.25
C SER A 641 18.83 -11.38 24.92
N ALA A 642 18.51 -11.65 23.66
CA ALA A 642 17.15 -11.97 23.25
C ALA A 642 16.75 -13.39 23.69
N VAL A 643 17.64 -14.37 23.46
CA VAL A 643 17.44 -15.82 23.68
C VAL A 643 17.64 -16.25 25.14
N GLU A 644 18.31 -15.43 25.95
CA GLU A 644 18.80 -15.75 27.29
C GLU A 644 19.77 -16.93 27.25
N ILE A 645 19.43 -18.07 27.87
CA ILE A 645 20.17 -19.32 27.77
C ILE A 645 19.21 -20.37 27.24
N ALA A 646 19.52 -20.94 26.08
CA ALA A 646 18.65 -21.90 25.43
C ALA A 646 19.39 -23.21 25.16
N PRO A 647 18.88 -24.35 25.66
CA PRO A 647 19.45 -25.65 25.34
C PRO A 647 19.22 -26.00 23.86
N ILE A 648 20.16 -26.75 23.29
CA ILE A 648 20.08 -27.27 21.93
C ILE A 648 19.86 -28.78 22.00
N SER A 649 18.83 -29.27 21.32
CA SER A 649 18.52 -30.69 21.21
C SER A 649 18.98 -31.32 19.91
N GLN A 650 19.30 -30.51 18.90
CA GLN A 650 19.74 -31.02 17.60
C GLN A 650 20.65 -30.03 16.88
N ILE A 651 21.73 -30.51 16.26
CA ILE A 651 22.54 -29.78 15.27
C ILE A 651 22.72 -30.66 14.04
N GLY A 652 22.15 -30.26 12.90
CA GLY A 652 22.13 -31.09 11.70
C GLY A 652 21.48 -32.43 11.99
N GLU A 653 22.22 -33.52 11.79
CA GLU A 653 21.75 -34.89 12.05
C GLU A 653 22.00 -35.37 13.49
N HIS A 654 22.74 -34.61 14.29
CA HIS A 654 23.14 -35.02 15.64
C HIS A 654 22.17 -34.49 16.70
N SER A 655 21.80 -35.33 17.67
CA SER A 655 20.93 -34.97 18.78
C SER A 655 21.69 -34.89 20.10
N PHE A 656 21.27 -33.97 20.95
CA PHE A 656 21.86 -33.69 22.26
C PHE A 656 20.81 -33.76 23.36
N LYS A 657 21.26 -34.01 24.59
CA LYS A 657 20.38 -33.97 25.76
C LYS A 657 20.48 -32.60 26.43
N VAL A 658 19.37 -32.17 27.01
CA VAL A 658 19.39 -31.06 27.98
C VAL A 658 19.88 -31.64 29.31
N GLY A 659 21.16 -31.46 29.62
CA GLY A 659 21.77 -32.03 30.82
C GLY A 659 21.84 -31.07 32.00
N GLU A 660 22.47 -31.56 33.07
CA GLU A 660 22.48 -30.91 34.38
C GLU A 660 23.25 -29.59 34.36
N ILE A 661 24.37 -29.51 33.63
CA ILE A 661 25.19 -28.29 33.59
C ILE A 661 24.41 -27.15 32.91
N THR A 662 23.75 -27.45 31.79
CA THR A 662 22.93 -26.46 31.08
C THR A 662 21.78 -25.96 31.96
N GLN A 663 21.11 -26.87 32.69
CA GLN A 663 20.04 -26.50 33.63
C GLN A 663 20.55 -25.63 34.78
N ARG A 664 21.67 -25.99 35.40
CA ARG A 664 22.30 -25.22 36.48
C ARG A 664 22.67 -23.81 36.04
N ILE A 665 23.28 -23.68 34.86
CA ILE A 665 23.64 -22.37 34.28
C ILE A 665 22.39 -21.55 33.97
N THR A 666 21.35 -22.16 33.39
CA THR A 666 20.08 -21.51 33.08
C THR A 666 19.40 -20.99 34.35
N GLN A 667 19.34 -21.80 35.41
CA GLN A 667 18.76 -21.43 36.69
C GLN A 667 19.54 -20.29 37.35
N ALA A 668 20.88 -20.38 37.38
CA ALA A 668 21.73 -19.34 37.95
C ALA A 668 21.58 -18.00 37.22
N TYR A 669 21.47 -18.03 35.88
CA TYR A 669 21.19 -16.83 35.09
C TYR A 669 19.80 -16.25 35.38
N SER A 670 18.77 -17.10 35.45
CA SER A 670 17.41 -16.67 35.80
C SER A 670 17.36 -16.00 37.17
N ASN A 671 18.03 -16.57 38.17
CA ASN A 671 18.12 -15.99 39.52
C ASN A 671 18.81 -14.62 39.49
N LEU A 672 19.94 -14.52 38.77
CA LEU A 672 20.70 -13.28 38.63
C LEU A 672 19.88 -12.14 38.01
N VAL A 673 19.10 -12.42 36.95
CA VAL A 673 18.38 -11.37 36.22
C VAL A 673 17.01 -11.03 36.79
N ARG A 674 16.38 -11.94 37.55
CA ARG A 674 15.05 -11.73 38.16
C ARG A 674 15.09 -11.43 39.66
N GLY A 675 16.25 -11.53 40.31
CA GLY A 675 16.42 -11.14 41.71
C GLY A 675 15.82 -12.11 42.72
N HIS A 676 15.86 -13.42 42.45
CA HIS A 676 15.65 -14.41 43.51
C HIS A 676 16.98 -14.62 44.23
N ASP A 677 17.20 -13.88 45.32
CA ASP A 677 18.23 -14.18 46.31
C ASP A 677 17.99 -15.61 46.83
N TYR A 678 18.96 -16.49 46.62
CA TYR A 678 19.16 -17.66 47.48
C TYR A 678 20.45 -17.38 48.25
N ASP A 679 20.24 -17.05 49.53
CA ASP A 679 21.18 -16.78 50.63
C ASP A 679 21.96 -15.46 50.63
#